data_AF-A0A7V4QC09-F1
#
_entry.id   AF-A0A7V4QC09-F1
#
_cell.length_a   1.000
_cell.length_b   1.000
_cell.length_c   1.000
_cell.angle_alpha   90.00
_cell.angle_beta   90.00
_cell.angle_gamma   90.00
#
_symmetry.space_group_name_H-M   'P 1'
#
loop_
_entity.id
_entity.type
_entity.pdbx_description
1 polymer ?
#
loop_
_entity_poly.entity_id
_entity_poly.type
_entity_poly.pdbx_seq_one_letter_code
_entity_poly.pdbx_strand_id
1 'polypeptide(L)'
;MNINEIINISNPEELIRESILFLQNDYDETELKTLLNRLCALEFRREIESGKLDIDHLCALIREPIYFITVESGNMPELADLAIYNLFLNTKINNFTKAKNTLLQLQSIFESDTLGELEKLYMAILECYLGILDGTAKEALALFIRRISTLHLHEVSASINSDLVTPLFTSMDVKPDEFMSALEPLFELDAYFSLKPYRRRSIFNWCLHCFWQYPPVFTHALWPMFYDKWKILLCEHMARDEADQVCYLQFFIYHVMGNSFQEQTQWREFNDSISRKTTEYYIDWAKRRGIKPCKNEEAKDGKKLIGFLRDRLVENSPFKVEWSILEGLMKNEEFSNNYKVVIYNMDFIEKSDSDPFVVRMYADIGIPVVNVVQHLYTVGYYFSHIEKALLIREKIIADGVDILISPNNGYGISDFLVSTRCAPKQIFWCHGNFEYDVPNIDKRITHIGENSHMKQSKYEVAHFDYKTHDRFTKPQEEQYKAVARSVRAKYPADAIILGSMGRLVKVDSDEYLDAVSKIMQECPNSIYLACGGGNAEGIKEKLIKYNIDPDRFIFEGFVDPHVYGYVIDVYLNTFPEASGEAIVEFLEKNRYRFAMGYNHEFAKYGIDAKGQFVFDVVECCDIINKMTKAGYLSRFEARDKVGIFKPKEEVCESLKKQADTIRETIGNNKVVLGSVCHFAKVANLEFLEAVKEILARSKMTVYLLSGFGDDEFIRNFVSINDLGDRFIIDTKSDYHACLMAIDIVLNTFPYNLGALFEHIDTDKPIISLERERIENTREL
;
A
#
# COMPACT_ATOMS: atom_id res chain seq x y z
N MET A 1 2.02 4.40 -56.45
CA MET A 1 3.01 5.36 -55.90
C MET A 1 3.60 4.71 -54.66
N ASN A 2 4.92 4.74 -54.44
CA ASN A 2 5.50 4.12 -53.24
C ASN A 2 5.16 5.01 -52.02
N ILE A 3 4.50 4.48 -50.99
CA ILE A 3 4.06 5.23 -49.80
C ILE A 3 5.19 6.03 -49.12
N ASN A 4 6.45 5.61 -49.33
CA ASN A 4 7.62 6.31 -48.82
C ASN A 4 7.93 7.64 -49.54
N GLU A 5 7.39 7.87 -50.75
CA GLU A 5 7.57 9.14 -51.49
C GLU A 5 6.56 10.23 -51.08
N ILE A 6 5.47 9.86 -50.40
CA ILE A 6 4.42 10.78 -49.94
C ILE A 6 4.80 11.49 -48.62
N ILE A 7 5.95 11.11 -48.02
CA ILE A 7 6.41 11.54 -46.69
C ILE A 7 6.95 12.99 -46.66
N ASN A 8 7.11 13.65 -47.81
CA ASN A 8 7.64 15.03 -47.90
C ASN A 8 6.59 16.12 -48.22
N ILE A 9 5.29 15.83 -48.09
CA ILE A 9 4.23 16.80 -48.39
C ILE A 9 3.92 17.64 -47.14
N SER A 10 4.00 18.96 -47.28
CA SER A 10 3.81 19.96 -46.22
C SER A 10 2.34 20.24 -45.83
N ASN A 11 1.38 19.43 -46.31
CA ASN A 11 -0.04 19.62 -46.06
C ASN A 11 -0.76 18.28 -45.70
N PRO A 12 -1.09 18.04 -44.42
CA PRO A 12 -1.82 16.84 -43.97
C PRO A 12 -3.17 16.62 -44.66
N GLU A 13 -3.84 17.70 -45.08
CA GLU A 13 -5.13 17.65 -45.76
C GLU A 13 -5.02 17.06 -47.17
N GLU A 14 -3.92 17.34 -47.87
CA GLU A 14 -3.64 16.84 -49.21
C GLU A 14 -3.28 15.35 -49.18
N LEU A 15 -2.49 14.93 -48.19
CA LEU A 15 -2.16 13.53 -47.92
C LEU A 15 -3.41 12.69 -47.63
N ILE A 16 -4.33 13.21 -46.80
CA ILE A 16 -5.61 12.58 -46.50
C ILE A 16 -6.42 12.44 -47.79
N ARG A 17 -6.51 13.52 -48.57
CA ARG A 17 -7.30 13.55 -49.79
C ARG A 17 -6.78 12.55 -50.83
N GLU A 18 -5.46 12.45 -51.00
CA GLU A 18 -4.83 11.45 -51.87
C GLU A 18 -5.04 10.02 -51.37
N SER A 19 -4.93 9.79 -50.06
CA SER A 19 -5.19 8.47 -49.46
C SER A 19 -6.65 8.05 -49.59
N ILE A 20 -7.59 8.99 -49.46
CA ILE A 20 -9.03 8.76 -49.66
C ILE A 20 -9.34 8.50 -51.13
N LEU A 21 -8.78 9.29 -52.05
CA LEU A 21 -8.91 9.07 -53.50
C LEU A 21 -8.35 7.71 -53.91
N PHE A 22 -7.27 7.25 -53.28
CA PHE A 22 -6.74 5.91 -53.51
C PHE A 22 -7.71 4.84 -53.01
N LEU A 23 -8.20 4.94 -51.77
CA LEU A 23 -9.17 4.01 -51.18
C LEU A 23 -10.52 3.97 -51.92
N GLN A 24 -10.87 5.03 -52.65
CA GLN A 24 -12.07 5.08 -53.51
C GLN A 24 -11.89 4.35 -54.84
N ASN A 25 -10.64 4.09 -55.27
CA ASN A 25 -10.33 3.49 -56.57
C ASN A 25 -9.79 2.05 -56.49
N ASP A 26 -9.03 1.72 -55.44
CA ASP A 26 -8.56 0.37 -55.12
C ASP A 26 -8.73 0.15 -53.60
N TYR A 27 -9.64 -0.75 -53.22
CA TYR A 27 -9.90 -1.05 -51.81
C TYR A 27 -8.80 -1.99 -51.27
N ASP A 28 -7.69 -1.43 -50.77
CA ASP A 28 -6.65 -2.19 -50.04
C ASP A 28 -6.81 -2.01 -48.51
N GLU A 29 -7.04 -3.14 -47.84
CA GLU A 29 -7.14 -3.22 -46.37
C GLU A 29 -5.86 -2.77 -45.66
N THR A 30 -4.68 -3.07 -46.24
CA THR A 30 -3.39 -2.73 -45.65
C THR A 30 -3.17 -1.22 -45.62
N GLU A 31 -3.56 -0.55 -46.70
CA GLU A 31 -3.47 0.90 -46.80
C GLU A 31 -4.48 1.61 -45.89
N LEU A 32 -5.71 1.08 -45.77
CA LEU A 32 -6.69 1.61 -44.82
C LEU A 32 -6.17 1.50 -43.38
N LYS A 33 -5.65 0.33 -42.97
CA LYS A 33 -5.07 0.13 -41.63
C LYS A 33 -3.90 1.08 -41.38
N THR A 34 -3.05 1.30 -42.39
CA THR A 34 -1.94 2.26 -42.30
C THR A 34 -2.44 3.69 -42.13
N LEU A 35 -3.49 4.10 -42.86
CA LEU A 35 -4.11 5.40 -42.74
C LEU A 35 -4.75 5.60 -41.36
N LEU A 36 -5.52 4.62 -40.86
CA LEU A 36 -6.16 4.67 -39.55
C LEU A 36 -5.13 4.79 -38.42
N ASN A 37 -4.05 3.99 -38.47
CA ASN A 37 -2.96 4.08 -37.50
C ASN A 37 -2.32 5.48 -37.47
N ARG A 38 -2.19 6.13 -38.63
CA ARG A 38 -1.68 7.52 -38.71
C ARG A 38 -2.67 8.54 -38.17
N LEU A 39 -3.96 8.41 -38.50
CA LEU A 39 -5.01 9.31 -38.02
C LEU A 39 -5.21 9.22 -36.49
N CYS A 40 -5.00 8.04 -35.92
CA CYS A 40 -5.04 7.82 -34.48
C CYS A 40 -3.77 8.31 -33.74
N ALA A 41 -2.71 8.68 -34.46
CA ALA A 41 -1.45 9.13 -33.88
C ALA A 41 -1.55 10.54 -33.25
N LEU A 42 -0.75 10.77 -32.21
CA LEU A 42 -0.74 12.01 -31.40
C LEU A 42 -0.50 13.29 -32.21
N GLU A 43 0.30 13.22 -33.27
CA GLU A 43 0.62 14.37 -34.12
C GLU A 43 -0.61 14.89 -34.86
N PHE A 44 -1.49 13.98 -35.30
CA PHE A 44 -2.74 14.32 -35.98
C PHE A 44 -3.78 14.88 -35.03
N ARG A 45 -3.82 14.39 -33.78
CA ARG A 45 -4.69 14.95 -32.73
C ARG A 45 -4.42 16.43 -32.49
N ARG A 46 -3.15 16.85 -32.45
CA ARG A 46 -2.77 18.25 -32.27
C ARG A 46 -3.26 19.15 -33.40
N GLU A 47 -3.25 18.65 -34.63
CA GLU A 47 -3.77 19.38 -35.80
C GLU A 47 -5.31 19.53 -35.72
N ILE A 48 -6.03 18.48 -35.31
CA ILE A 48 -7.49 18.52 -35.04
C ILE A 48 -7.81 19.51 -33.90
N GLU A 49 -7.11 19.40 -32.77
CA GLU A 49 -7.30 20.28 -31.60
C GLU A 49 -6.97 21.75 -31.91
N SER A 50 -6.02 21.99 -32.82
CA SER A 50 -5.68 23.34 -33.30
C SER A 50 -6.71 23.93 -34.28
N GLY A 51 -7.74 23.16 -34.65
CA GLY A 51 -8.79 23.57 -35.59
C GLY A 51 -8.34 23.65 -37.06
N LYS A 52 -7.13 23.17 -37.38
CA LYS A 52 -6.63 23.13 -38.76
C LYS A 52 -7.28 22.03 -39.60
N LEU A 53 -7.82 21.00 -38.94
CA LEU A 53 -8.48 19.88 -39.58
C LEU A 53 -9.94 19.78 -39.09
N ASP A 54 -10.90 19.79 -40.02
CA ASP A 54 -12.31 19.55 -39.71
C ASP A 54 -12.55 18.05 -39.52
N ILE A 55 -12.74 17.64 -38.27
CA ILE A 55 -12.97 16.25 -37.88
C ILE A 55 -14.27 15.69 -38.44
N ASP A 56 -15.33 16.51 -38.57
CA ASP A 56 -16.62 16.08 -39.09
C ASP A 56 -16.49 15.75 -40.58
N HIS A 57 -15.78 16.60 -41.33
CA HIS A 57 -15.50 16.37 -42.74
C HIS A 57 -14.63 15.14 -42.98
N LEU A 58 -13.54 14.99 -42.21
CA LEU A 58 -12.67 13.81 -42.30
C LEU A 58 -13.45 12.52 -42.05
N CYS A 59 -14.17 12.44 -40.92
CA CYS A 59 -14.91 11.26 -40.54
C CYS A 59 -16.03 10.94 -41.55
N ALA A 60 -16.69 11.95 -42.13
CA ALA A 60 -17.66 11.75 -43.21
C ALA A 60 -17.04 11.09 -44.45
N LEU A 61 -15.81 11.46 -44.82
CA LEU A 61 -15.13 10.92 -46.00
C LEU A 61 -14.63 9.48 -45.82
N ILE A 62 -14.11 9.15 -44.63
CA ILE A 62 -13.49 7.83 -44.38
C ILE A 62 -14.51 6.78 -43.92
N ARG A 63 -15.66 7.19 -43.36
CA ARG A 63 -16.66 6.26 -42.81
C ARG A 63 -17.16 5.22 -43.82
N GLU A 64 -17.47 5.63 -45.06
CA GLU A 64 -17.95 4.71 -46.09
C GLU A 64 -16.87 3.71 -46.56
N PRO A 65 -15.65 4.14 -46.91
CA PRO A 65 -14.54 3.24 -47.20
C PRO A 65 -14.26 2.25 -46.07
N ILE A 66 -14.26 2.72 -44.82
CA ILE A 66 -14.08 1.89 -43.63
C ILE A 66 -15.16 0.81 -43.58
N TYR A 67 -16.45 1.18 -43.68
CA TYR A 67 -17.56 0.23 -43.66
C TYR A 67 -17.52 -0.77 -44.82
N PHE A 68 -17.17 -0.31 -46.03
CA PHE A 68 -17.06 -1.20 -47.19
C PHE A 68 -15.97 -2.27 -46.97
N ILE A 69 -14.77 -1.84 -46.56
CA ILE A 69 -13.61 -2.72 -46.39
C ILE A 69 -13.79 -3.69 -45.22
N THR A 70 -14.45 -3.28 -44.14
CA THR A 70 -14.54 -4.12 -42.93
C THR A 70 -15.86 -4.86 -42.78
N VAL A 71 -16.94 -4.47 -43.46
CA VAL A 71 -18.28 -5.09 -43.30
C VAL A 71 -18.88 -5.55 -44.63
N GLU A 72 -18.96 -4.70 -45.66
CA GLU A 72 -19.56 -5.11 -46.96
C GLU A 72 -18.72 -6.17 -47.69
N SER A 73 -17.41 -6.21 -47.45
CA SER A 73 -16.48 -7.21 -47.99
C SER A 73 -16.60 -8.60 -47.33
N GLY A 74 -17.38 -8.74 -46.25
CA GLY A 74 -17.49 -9.97 -45.48
C GLY A 74 -16.40 -10.17 -44.42
N ASN A 75 -15.54 -9.17 -44.21
CA ASN A 75 -14.60 -9.14 -43.10
C ASN A 75 -15.32 -8.91 -41.75
N MET A 76 -14.62 -9.16 -40.65
CA MET A 76 -15.10 -8.83 -39.29
C MET A 76 -14.10 -7.89 -38.63
N PRO A 77 -14.56 -6.82 -37.96
CA PRO A 77 -13.65 -5.94 -37.23
C PRO A 77 -13.01 -6.71 -36.07
N GLU A 78 -11.73 -6.45 -35.86
CA GLU A 78 -10.96 -6.95 -34.72
C GLU A 78 -11.05 -5.97 -33.55
N LEU A 79 -10.63 -6.42 -32.37
CA LEU A 79 -10.64 -5.59 -31.17
C LEU A 79 -9.81 -4.30 -31.36
N ALA A 80 -8.68 -4.40 -32.06
CA ALA A 80 -7.80 -3.27 -32.36
C ALA A 80 -8.48 -2.20 -33.23
N ASP A 81 -9.45 -2.59 -34.07
CA ASP A 81 -10.16 -1.65 -34.94
C ASP A 81 -11.05 -0.69 -34.16
N LEU A 82 -11.39 -0.99 -32.89
CA LEU A 82 -12.13 -0.07 -32.00
C LEU A 82 -11.31 1.18 -31.62
N ALA A 83 -10.00 1.22 -31.90
CA ALA A 83 -9.15 2.39 -31.69
C ALA A 83 -9.62 3.64 -32.49
N ILE A 84 -10.45 3.46 -33.53
CA ILE A 84 -11.09 4.56 -34.26
C ILE A 84 -12.06 5.37 -33.40
N TYR A 85 -12.47 4.86 -32.23
CA TYR A 85 -13.35 5.56 -31.28
C TYR A 85 -12.93 7.00 -31.03
N ASN A 86 -11.64 7.26 -30.80
CA ASN A 86 -11.15 8.61 -30.52
C ASN A 86 -11.33 9.58 -31.69
N LEU A 87 -11.22 9.07 -32.92
CA LEU A 87 -11.43 9.86 -34.13
C LEU A 87 -12.92 10.26 -34.27
N PHE A 88 -13.83 9.39 -33.80
CA PHE A 88 -15.27 9.56 -33.92
C PHE A 88 -15.96 10.06 -32.63
N LEU A 89 -15.23 10.31 -31.55
CA LEU A 89 -15.82 10.59 -30.23
C LEU A 89 -16.62 11.90 -30.16
N ASN A 90 -16.17 12.94 -30.86
CA ASN A 90 -16.72 14.29 -30.78
C ASN A 90 -17.29 14.81 -32.11
N THR A 91 -17.49 13.91 -33.08
CA THR A 91 -18.06 14.29 -34.38
C THR A 91 -19.57 14.47 -34.31
N LYS A 92 -20.08 15.34 -35.16
CA LYS A 92 -21.52 15.60 -35.36
C LYS A 92 -22.13 14.74 -36.46
N ILE A 93 -21.32 13.95 -37.18
CA ILE A 93 -21.84 13.01 -38.18
C ILE A 93 -22.69 11.97 -37.44
N ASN A 94 -23.89 11.72 -37.96
CA ASN A 94 -24.86 10.83 -37.35
C ASN A 94 -25.65 10.10 -38.44
N ASN A 95 -26.41 9.07 -38.05
CA ASN A 95 -27.39 8.38 -38.91
C ASN A 95 -26.77 7.74 -40.16
N PHE A 96 -25.74 6.93 -39.99
CA PHE A 96 -25.24 6.09 -41.07
C PHE A 96 -26.24 4.98 -41.40
N THR A 97 -27.10 5.21 -42.39
CA THR A 97 -28.21 4.30 -42.72
C THR A 97 -27.75 2.85 -42.98
N LYS A 98 -26.55 2.64 -43.53
CA LYS A 98 -25.97 1.31 -43.75
C LYS A 98 -25.68 0.55 -42.44
N ALA A 99 -25.18 1.24 -41.41
CA ALA A 99 -24.91 0.62 -40.11
C ALA A 99 -26.19 0.32 -39.31
N LYS A 100 -27.18 1.22 -39.36
CA LYS A 100 -28.38 1.17 -38.51
C LYS A 100 -29.21 -0.11 -38.62
N ASN A 101 -29.39 -0.64 -39.82
CA ASN A 101 -30.13 -1.89 -40.03
C ASN A 101 -29.40 -3.10 -39.42
N THR A 102 -28.08 -3.12 -39.54
CA THR A 102 -27.22 -4.17 -39.00
C THR A 102 -27.21 -4.12 -37.48
N LEU A 103 -27.10 -2.92 -36.88
CA LEU A 103 -27.13 -2.72 -35.43
C LEU A 103 -28.41 -3.29 -34.78
N LEU A 104 -29.59 -3.04 -35.36
CA LEU A 104 -30.85 -3.58 -34.84
C LEU A 104 -30.91 -5.11 -34.87
N GLN A 105 -30.34 -5.74 -35.90
CA GLN A 105 -30.26 -7.20 -35.99
C GLN A 105 -29.30 -7.78 -34.94
N LEU A 106 -28.12 -7.16 -34.77
CA LEU A 106 -27.10 -7.59 -33.81
C LEU A 106 -27.60 -7.60 -32.35
N GLN A 107 -28.49 -6.66 -32.00
CA GLN A 107 -29.12 -6.64 -30.68
C GLN A 107 -29.89 -7.92 -30.39
N SER A 108 -30.80 -8.32 -31.29
CA SER A 108 -31.56 -9.57 -31.14
C SER A 108 -30.69 -10.83 -31.19
N ILE A 109 -29.61 -10.81 -31.97
CA ILE A 109 -28.74 -11.96 -32.19
C ILE A 109 -27.91 -12.26 -30.94
N PHE A 110 -27.39 -11.24 -30.27
CA PHE A 110 -26.54 -11.40 -29.10
C PHE A 110 -27.29 -12.02 -27.90
N GLU A 111 -28.58 -11.69 -27.78
CA GLU A 111 -29.46 -12.28 -26.77
C GLU A 111 -29.79 -13.76 -27.04
N SER A 112 -29.48 -14.27 -28.23
CA SER A 112 -29.68 -15.68 -28.56
C SER A 112 -28.82 -16.61 -27.69
N ASP A 113 -29.46 -17.65 -27.17
CA ASP A 113 -28.79 -18.76 -26.48
C ASP A 113 -28.07 -19.73 -27.43
N THR A 114 -28.24 -19.60 -28.76
CA THR A 114 -27.61 -20.49 -29.75
C THR A 114 -26.18 -20.10 -30.12
N LEU A 115 -25.73 -18.91 -29.73
CA LEU A 115 -24.36 -18.45 -29.98
C LEU A 115 -23.44 -18.81 -28.80
N GLY A 116 -22.23 -19.28 -29.12
CA GLY A 116 -21.16 -19.42 -28.13
C GLY A 116 -20.61 -18.07 -27.67
N GLU A 117 -19.77 -18.10 -26.63
CA GLU A 117 -19.22 -16.89 -26.02
C GLU A 117 -18.29 -16.12 -26.96
N LEU A 118 -17.52 -16.85 -27.78
CA LEU A 118 -16.62 -16.25 -28.76
C LEU A 118 -17.38 -15.56 -29.89
N GLU A 119 -18.45 -16.17 -30.41
CA GLU A 119 -19.30 -15.50 -31.41
C GLU A 119 -19.95 -14.25 -30.83
N LYS A 120 -20.45 -14.31 -29.59
CA LYS A 120 -21.00 -13.15 -28.89
C LYS A 120 -19.97 -12.04 -28.73
N LEU A 121 -18.70 -12.38 -28.48
CA LEU A 121 -17.65 -11.39 -28.44
C LEU A 121 -17.48 -10.67 -29.78
N TYR A 122 -17.38 -11.41 -30.89
CA TYR A 122 -17.28 -10.81 -32.22
C TYR A 122 -18.50 -9.96 -32.58
N MET A 123 -19.70 -10.36 -32.16
CA MET A 123 -20.90 -9.55 -32.33
C MET A 123 -20.83 -8.25 -31.52
N ALA A 124 -20.28 -8.27 -30.30
CA ALA A 124 -20.09 -7.08 -29.48
C ALA A 124 -19.05 -6.12 -30.10
N ILE A 125 -17.95 -6.64 -30.65
CA ILE A 125 -16.94 -5.83 -31.36
C ILE A 125 -17.59 -5.18 -32.59
N LEU A 126 -18.30 -5.95 -33.41
CA LEU A 126 -18.97 -5.44 -34.60
C LEU A 126 -20.03 -4.39 -34.25
N GLU A 127 -20.84 -4.62 -33.20
CA GLU A 127 -21.84 -3.64 -32.77
C GLU A 127 -21.20 -2.35 -32.28
N CYS A 128 -20.13 -2.43 -31.50
CA CYS A 128 -19.38 -1.26 -31.04
C CYS A 128 -18.83 -0.47 -32.23
N TYR A 129 -18.15 -1.17 -33.15
CA TYR A 129 -17.56 -0.62 -34.35
C TYR A 129 -18.58 0.10 -35.22
N LEU A 130 -19.72 -0.54 -35.50
CA LEU A 130 -20.80 0.05 -36.27
C LEU A 130 -21.44 1.25 -35.58
N GLY A 131 -21.58 1.23 -34.26
CA GLY A 131 -22.08 2.37 -33.49
C GLY A 131 -21.13 3.56 -33.50
N ILE A 132 -19.81 3.32 -33.51
CA ILE A 132 -18.80 4.37 -33.69
C ILE A 132 -18.97 5.03 -35.07
N LEU A 133 -19.14 4.24 -36.14
CA LEU A 133 -19.39 4.77 -37.49
C LEU A 133 -20.74 5.49 -37.60
N ASP A 134 -21.78 5.03 -36.89
CA ASP A 134 -23.12 5.65 -36.92
C ASP A 134 -23.16 7.04 -36.26
N GLY A 135 -22.14 7.40 -35.47
CA GLY A 135 -22.07 8.65 -34.70
C GLY A 135 -22.47 8.52 -33.22
N THR A 136 -22.71 7.30 -32.73
CA THR A 136 -23.11 7.01 -31.35
C THR A 136 -21.96 6.38 -30.56
N ALA A 137 -20.75 6.91 -30.70
CA ALA A 137 -19.51 6.28 -30.22
C ALA A 137 -19.51 6.01 -28.71
N LYS A 138 -19.99 6.94 -27.88
CA LYS A 138 -20.06 6.79 -26.42
C LYS A 138 -21.04 5.71 -26.00
N GLU A 139 -22.25 5.73 -26.58
CA GLU A 139 -23.28 4.73 -26.30
C GLU A 139 -22.83 3.32 -26.75
N ALA A 140 -22.14 3.25 -27.89
CA ALA A 140 -21.61 2.01 -28.45
C ALA A 140 -20.50 1.43 -27.57
N LEU A 141 -19.59 2.27 -27.07
CA LEU A 141 -18.57 1.86 -26.11
C LEU A 141 -19.18 1.40 -24.78
N ALA A 142 -20.16 2.15 -24.26
CA ALA A 142 -20.83 1.77 -23.02
C ALA A 142 -21.60 0.44 -23.16
N LEU A 143 -22.21 0.19 -24.31
CA LEU A 143 -22.84 -1.10 -24.61
C LEU A 143 -21.82 -2.23 -24.75
N PHE A 144 -20.68 -1.97 -25.41
CA PHE A 144 -19.59 -2.93 -25.55
C PHE A 144 -19.07 -3.39 -24.19
N ILE A 145 -18.72 -2.45 -23.29
CA ILE A 145 -18.27 -2.73 -21.93
C ILE A 145 -19.29 -3.62 -21.21
N ARG A 146 -20.58 -3.28 -21.29
CA ARG A 146 -21.64 -4.08 -20.66
C ARG A 146 -21.72 -5.50 -21.21
N ARG A 147 -21.66 -5.64 -22.53
CA ARG A 147 -21.75 -6.94 -23.19
C ARG A 147 -20.58 -7.85 -22.84
N ILE A 148 -19.35 -7.37 -23.00
CA ILE A 148 -18.15 -8.17 -22.69
C ILE A 148 -18.14 -8.57 -21.22
N SER A 149 -18.58 -7.70 -20.31
CA SER A 149 -18.66 -8.00 -18.87
C SER A 149 -19.54 -9.19 -18.54
N THR A 150 -20.51 -9.52 -19.40
CA THR A 150 -21.37 -10.68 -19.21
C THR A 150 -20.81 -11.95 -19.84
N LEU A 151 -19.76 -11.89 -20.66
CA LEU A 151 -19.20 -13.06 -21.35
C LEU A 151 -18.42 -13.97 -20.39
N HIS A 152 -18.44 -15.29 -20.66
CA HIS A 152 -17.64 -16.22 -19.86
C HIS A 152 -16.15 -15.97 -20.10
N LEU A 153 -15.48 -15.33 -19.13
CA LEU A 153 -14.12 -14.80 -19.30
C LEU A 153 -13.12 -15.87 -19.75
N HIS A 154 -13.19 -17.08 -19.20
CA HIS A 154 -12.25 -18.15 -19.57
C HIS A 154 -12.46 -18.64 -21.01
N GLU A 155 -13.70 -18.65 -21.52
CA GLU A 155 -13.98 -19.12 -22.88
C GLU A 155 -13.53 -18.12 -23.94
N VAL A 156 -13.52 -16.84 -23.60
CA VAL A 156 -13.03 -15.77 -24.50
C VAL A 156 -11.60 -15.33 -24.19
N SER A 157 -10.96 -15.89 -23.16
CA SER A 157 -9.64 -15.46 -22.66
C SER A 157 -8.51 -15.56 -23.70
N ALA A 158 -8.59 -16.53 -24.61
CA ALA A 158 -7.65 -16.68 -25.71
C ALA A 158 -7.75 -15.53 -26.75
N SER A 159 -8.89 -14.84 -26.77
CA SER A 159 -9.17 -13.73 -27.70
C SER A 159 -9.14 -12.38 -27.02
N ILE A 160 -9.40 -12.31 -25.70
CA ILE A 160 -9.35 -11.09 -24.88
C ILE A 160 -8.86 -11.43 -23.47
N ASN A 161 -7.75 -10.82 -23.07
CA ASN A 161 -7.25 -10.84 -21.70
C ASN A 161 -6.85 -9.41 -21.28
N SER A 162 -6.33 -9.26 -20.05
CA SER A 162 -5.81 -7.98 -19.55
C SER A 162 -4.81 -7.32 -20.49
N ASP A 163 -3.97 -8.12 -21.16
CA ASP A 163 -2.92 -7.64 -22.06
C ASP A 163 -3.47 -7.06 -23.36
N LEU A 164 -4.74 -7.31 -23.70
CA LEU A 164 -5.43 -6.75 -24.86
C LEU A 164 -6.42 -5.65 -24.48
N VAL A 165 -7.15 -5.82 -23.38
CA VAL A 165 -8.15 -4.85 -22.89
C VAL A 165 -7.48 -3.54 -22.45
N THR A 166 -6.39 -3.64 -21.69
CA THR A 166 -5.70 -2.46 -21.16
C THR A 166 -5.13 -1.58 -22.27
N PRO A 167 -4.32 -2.09 -23.23
CA PRO A 167 -3.83 -1.26 -24.33
C PRO A 167 -4.94 -0.66 -25.19
N LEU A 168 -6.04 -1.41 -25.40
CA LEU A 168 -7.18 -0.90 -26.15
C LEU A 168 -7.80 0.32 -25.47
N PHE A 169 -8.25 0.18 -24.22
CA PHE A 169 -8.90 1.31 -23.53
C PHE A 169 -7.95 2.49 -23.35
N THR A 170 -6.66 2.24 -23.15
CA THR A 170 -5.64 3.29 -23.14
C THR A 170 -5.53 3.99 -24.51
N SER A 171 -5.53 3.25 -25.63
CA SER A 171 -5.50 3.84 -26.98
C SER A 171 -6.77 4.63 -27.32
N MET A 172 -7.90 4.18 -26.77
CA MET A 172 -9.21 4.82 -26.87
C MET A 172 -9.37 6.00 -25.89
N ASP A 173 -8.39 6.27 -25.02
CA ASP A 173 -8.41 7.37 -24.03
C ASP A 173 -9.73 7.41 -23.21
N VAL A 174 -10.24 6.22 -22.85
CA VAL A 174 -11.53 6.10 -22.14
C VAL A 174 -11.40 6.69 -20.75
N LYS A 175 -12.19 7.72 -20.45
CA LYS A 175 -12.12 8.41 -19.16
C LYS A 175 -12.69 7.52 -18.04
N PRO A 176 -12.12 7.57 -16.82
CA PRO A 176 -12.60 6.80 -15.68
C PRO A 176 -14.11 6.94 -15.43
N ASP A 177 -14.65 8.16 -15.46
CA ASP A 177 -16.09 8.39 -15.22
C ASP A 177 -16.97 7.73 -16.28
N GLU A 178 -16.60 7.84 -17.56
CA GLU A 178 -17.32 7.19 -18.67
C GLU A 178 -17.31 5.67 -18.52
N PHE A 179 -16.16 5.11 -18.16
CA PHE A 179 -16.00 3.69 -17.91
C PHE A 179 -16.88 3.21 -16.74
N MET A 180 -16.89 3.95 -15.62
CA MET A 180 -17.69 3.60 -14.46
C MET A 180 -19.20 3.71 -14.75
N SER A 181 -19.63 4.78 -15.44
CA SER A 181 -21.03 4.92 -15.87
C SER A 181 -21.48 3.82 -16.84
N ALA A 182 -20.57 3.28 -17.66
CA ALA A 182 -20.88 2.15 -18.52
C ALA A 182 -21.13 0.85 -17.73
N LEU A 183 -20.39 0.62 -16.64
CA LEU A 183 -20.56 -0.56 -15.77
C LEU A 183 -21.79 -0.48 -14.87
N GLU A 184 -22.14 0.72 -14.40
CA GLU A 184 -23.19 0.94 -13.39
C GLU A 184 -24.50 0.16 -13.64
N PRO A 185 -25.07 0.15 -14.87
CA PRO A 185 -26.32 -0.55 -15.15
C PRO A 185 -26.28 -2.07 -14.89
N LEU A 186 -25.09 -2.70 -14.91
CA LEU A 186 -24.93 -4.13 -14.62
C LEU A 186 -25.15 -4.47 -13.14
N PHE A 187 -25.05 -3.46 -12.26
CA PHE A 187 -25.23 -3.64 -10.82
C PHE A 187 -26.64 -3.25 -10.34
N GLU A 188 -27.52 -2.81 -11.25
CA GLU A 188 -28.93 -2.61 -10.95
C GLU A 188 -29.61 -3.95 -10.69
N LEU A 189 -30.44 -4.01 -9.65
CA LEU A 189 -31.00 -5.26 -9.12
C LEU A 189 -31.72 -6.07 -10.20
N ASP A 190 -32.65 -5.44 -10.92
CA ASP A 190 -33.47 -6.11 -11.95
C ASP A 190 -32.62 -6.53 -13.14
N ALA A 191 -31.69 -5.67 -13.59
CA ALA A 191 -30.79 -5.97 -14.69
C ALA A 191 -29.88 -7.16 -14.33
N TYR A 192 -29.25 -7.13 -13.16
CA TYR A 192 -28.35 -8.17 -12.69
C TYR A 192 -29.06 -9.52 -12.53
N PHE A 193 -30.24 -9.55 -11.90
CA PHE A 193 -30.97 -10.80 -11.68
C PHE A 193 -31.77 -11.29 -12.90
N SER A 194 -31.87 -10.50 -13.96
CA SER A 194 -32.32 -10.99 -15.28
C SER A 194 -31.32 -11.95 -15.93
N LEU A 195 -30.05 -11.90 -15.52
CA LEU A 195 -28.98 -12.69 -16.09
C LEU A 195 -28.90 -14.11 -15.48
N LYS A 196 -28.43 -15.06 -16.29
CA LYS A 196 -28.10 -16.42 -15.85
C LYS A 196 -26.99 -16.39 -14.77
N PRO A 197 -26.93 -17.36 -13.83
CA PRO A 197 -25.96 -17.34 -12.73
C PRO A 197 -24.49 -17.16 -13.14
N TYR A 198 -24.02 -17.84 -14.20
CA TYR A 198 -22.63 -17.68 -14.66
C TYR A 198 -22.36 -16.31 -15.29
N ARG A 199 -23.37 -15.69 -15.94
CA ARG A 199 -23.28 -14.33 -16.49
C ARG A 199 -23.14 -13.30 -15.36
N ARG A 200 -23.88 -13.50 -14.26
CA ARG A 200 -23.74 -12.73 -13.01
C ARG A 200 -22.32 -12.81 -12.44
N ARG A 201 -21.76 -14.02 -12.31
CA ARG A 201 -20.36 -14.24 -11.91
C ARG A 201 -19.38 -13.55 -12.87
N SER A 202 -19.66 -13.58 -14.17
CA SER A 202 -18.80 -12.99 -15.22
C SER A 202 -18.59 -11.50 -15.01
N ILE A 203 -19.63 -10.74 -14.64
CA ILE A 203 -19.51 -9.28 -14.40
C ILE A 203 -18.36 -9.00 -13.44
N PHE A 204 -18.32 -9.71 -12.32
CA PHE A 204 -17.28 -9.53 -11.31
C PHE A 204 -15.92 -10.09 -11.73
N ASN A 205 -15.88 -11.21 -12.46
CA ASN A 205 -14.63 -11.75 -13.01
C ASN A 205 -13.99 -10.76 -14.00
N TRP A 206 -14.77 -10.14 -14.88
CA TRP A 206 -14.29 -9.09 -15.79
C TRP A 206 -13.78 -7.87 -15.03
N CYS A 207 -14.54 -7.40 -14.03
CA CYS A 207 -14.10 -6.34 -13.15
C CYS A 207 -12.74 -6.65 -12.50
N LEU A 208 -12.57 -7.84 -11.95
CA LEU A 208 -11.36 -8.21 -11.21
C LEU A 208 -10.15 -8.47 -12.12
N HIS A 209 -10.34 -9.17 -13.23
CA HIS A 209 -9.23 -9.70 -14.04
C HIS A 209 -8.86 -8.83 -15.23
N CYS A 210 -9.82 -8.08 -15.78
CA CYS A 210 -9.56 -7.23 -16.95
C CYS A 210 -9.57 -5.76 -16.54
N PHE A 211 -10.67 -5.29 -15.94
CA PHE A 211 -10.87 -3.85 -15.75
C PHE A 211 -10.10 -3.28 -14.57
N TRP A 212 -9.93 -4.04 -13.49
CA TRP A 212 -9.10 -3.62 -12.37
C TRP A 212 -7.70 -3.27 -12.84
N GLN A 213 -7.16 -3.95 -13.85
CA GLN A 213 -5.82 -3.72 -14.38
C GLN A 213 -5.71 -2.52 -15.34
N TYR A 214 -6.84 -1.91 -15.75
CA TYR A 214 -6.82 -0.73 -16.62
C TYR A 214 -6.24 0.48 -15.85
N PRO A 215 -5.06 1.02 -16.20
CA PRO A 215 -4.32 1.96 -15.36
C PRO A 215 -5.11 3.19 -14.88
N PRO A 216 -5.96 3.82 -15.72
CA PRO A 216 -6.79 4.95 -15.28
C PRO A 216 -7.80 4.60 -14.18
N VAL A 217 -8.21 3.34 -14.03
CA VAL A 217 -9.13 2.90 -12.97
C VAL A 217 -8.50 1.94 -11.95
N PHE A 218 -7.24 1.55 -12.13
CA PHE A 218 -6.52 0.68 -11.19
C PHE A 218 -6.41 1.32 -9.82
N THR A 219 -7.00 0.68 -8.79
CA THR A 219 -7.07 1.19 -7.41
C THR A 219 -7.65 2.62 -7.31
N HIS A 220 -8.51 3.01 -8.25
CA HIS A 220 -9.06 4.37 -8.32
C HIS A 220 -10.12 4.62 -7.24
N ALA A 221 -10.21 5.86 -6.77
CA ALA A 221 -11.19 6.31 -5.76
C ALA A 221 -12.66 6.28 -6.24
N LEU A 222 -12.93 5.87 -7.49
CA LEU A 222 -14.29 5.77 -8.03
C LEU A 222 -14.94 4.43 -7.74
N TRP A 223 -14.17 3.34 -7.57
CA TRP A 223 -14.72 2.02 -7.26
C TRP A 223 -15.70 1.98 -6.08
N PRO A 224 -15.46 2.72 -4.97
CA PRO A 224 -16.41 2.83 -3.87
C PRO A 224 -17.83 3.26 -4.27
N MET A 225 -18.04 3.92 -5.41
CA MET A 225 -19.37 4.35 -5.86
C MET A 225 -20.35 3.17 -6.06
N PHE A 226 -19.83 1.97 -6.34
CA PHE A 226 -20.66 0.78 -6.53
C PHE A 226 -20.97 0.03 -5.23
N TYR A 227 -20.36 0.43 -4.10
CA TYR A 227 -20.41 -0.31 -2.85
C TYR A 227 -21.84 -0.58 -2.36
N ASP A 228 -22.71 0.44 -2.41
CA ASP A 228 -24.12 0.29 -2.00
C ASP A 228 -24.90 -0.66 -2.92
N LYS A 229 -24.63 -0.64 -4.23
CA LYS A 229 -25.27 -1.56 -5.18
C LYS A 229 -24.82 -2.99 -4.91
N TRP A 230 -23.52 -3.23 -4.71
CA TRP A 230 -23.02 -4.57 -4.38
C TRP A 230 -23.57 -5.09 -3.05
N LYS A 231 -23.73 -4.22 -2.05
CA LYS A 231 -24.38 -4.56 -0.77
C LYS A 231 -25.83 -4.99 -0.96
N ILE A 232 -26.58 -4.33 -1.86
CA ILE A 232 -27.95 -4.71 -2.21
C ILE A 232 -27.96 -6.08 -2.90
N LEU A 233 -27.10 -6.29 -3.90
CA LEU A 233 -26.98 -7.59 -4.59
C LEU A 233 -26.62 -8.73 -3.62
N LEU A 234 -25.71 -8.48 -2.68
CA LEU A 234 -25.32 -9.45 -1.64
C LEU A 234 -26.51 -9.82 -0.74
N CYS A 235 -27.28 -8.83 -0.28
CA CYS A 235 -28.49 -9.07 0.51
C CYS A 235 -29.52 -9.91 -0.25
N GLU A 236 -29.74 -9.62 -1.54
CA GLU A 236 -30.67 -10.38 -2.37
C GLU A 236 -30.20 -11.82 -2.61
N HIS A 237 -28.89 -12.05 -2.83
CA HIS A 237 -28.33 -13.40 -2.90
C HIS A 237 -28.54 -14.20 -1.60
N MET A 238 -28.39 -13.56 -0.43
CA MET A 238 -28.69 -14.20 0.86
C MET A 238 -30.19 -14.54 0.97
N ALA A 239 -31.09 -13.66 0.54
CA ALA A 239 -32.54 -13.89 0.55
C ALA A 239 -32.96 -15.06 -0.36
N ARG A 240 -32.25 -15.27 -1.48
CA ARG A 240 -32.45 -16.38 -2.41
C ARG A 240 -31.76 -17.69 -2.01
N ASP A 241 -31.08 -17.72 -0.87
CA ASP A 241 -30.25 -18.84 -0.39
C ASP A 241 -29.10 -19.25 -1.34
N GLU A 242 -28.56 -18.31 -2.12
CA GLU A 242 -27.48 -18.56 -3.10
C GLU A 242 -26.07 -18.44 -2.45
N ALA A 243 -25.76 -19.28 -1.46
CA ALA A 243 -24.54 -19.16 -0.64
C ALA A 243 -23.21 -19.10 -1.41
N ASP A 244 -23.10 -19.79 -2.54
CA ASP A 244 -21.93 -19.70 -3.40
C ASP A 244 -21.68 -18.28 -3.92
N GLN A 245 -22.76 -17.61 -4.33
CA GLN A 245 -22.72 -16.23 -4.82
C GLN A 245 -22.46 -15.26 -3.68
N VAL A 246 -23.04 -15.51 -2.49
CA VAL A 246 -22.77 -14.71 -1.28
C VAL A 246 -21.28 -14.77 -0.92
N CYS A 247 -20.69 -15.97 -0.90
CA CYS A 247 -19.29 -16.19 -0.53
C CYS A 247 -18.33 -15.49 -1.51
N TYR A 248 -18.56 -15.64 -2.81
CA TYR A 248 -17.75 -14.97 -3.83
C TYR A 248 -17.95 -13.45 -3.81
N LEU A 249 -19.18 -12.96 -3.74
CA LEU A 249 -19.44 -11.52 -3.80
C LEU A 249 -18.86 -10.81 -2.59
N GLN A 250 -18.91 -11.44 -1.41
CA GLN A 250 -18.19 -10.95 -0.24
C GLN A 250 -16.68 -10.83 -0.49
N PHE A 251 -16.05 -11.86 -1.09
CA PHE A 251 -14.65 -11.80 -1.49
C PHE A 251 -14.38 -10.63 -2.46
N PHE A 252 -15.20 -10.46 -3.48
CA PHE A 252 -15.04 -9.41 -4.47
C PHE A 252 -15.13 -8.02 -3.83
N ILE A 253 -16.19 -7.77 -3.05
CA ILE A 253 -16.39 -6.49 -2.35
C ILE A 253 -15.20 -6.23 -1.42
N TYR A 254 -14.79 -7.21 -0.63
CA TYR A 254 -13.62 -7.07 0.23
C TYR A 254 -12.35 -6.72 -0.58
N HIS A 255 -12.10 -7.40 -1.69
CA HIS A 255 -10.90 -7.16 -2.50
C HIS A 255 -10.84 -5.72 -3.01
N VAL A 256 -11.95 -5.22 -3.54
CA VAL A 256 -12.02 -3.85 -4.06
C VAL A 256 -11.95 -2.84 -2.92
N MET A 257 -12.81 -2.97 -1.92
CA MET A 257 -12.93 -1.97 -0.85
C MET A 257 -11.74 -1.98 0.10
N GLY A 258 -11.16 -3.14 0.40
CA GLY A 258 -9.96 -3.26 1.22
C GLY A 258 -8.70 -2.67 0.56
N ASN A 259 -8.73 -2.42 -0.75
CA ASN A 259 -7.71 -1.64 -1.43
C ASN A 259 -7.97 -0.13 -1.42
N SER A 260 -9.19 0.30 -1.08
CA SER A 260 -9.62 1.71 -1.05
C SER A 260 -9.73 2.29 0.36
N PHE A 261 -9.97 1.48 1.38
CA PHE A 261 -10.12 1.94 2.76
C PHE A 261 -8.79 2.36 3.40
N GLN A 262 -8.83 3.50 4.10
CA GLN A 262 -7.71 4.09 4.82
C GLN A 262 -7.99 4.26 6.32
N GLU A 263 -9.27 4.22 6.73
CA GLU A 263 -9.69 4.50 8.11
C GLU A 263 -10.43 3.32 8.78
N GLN A 264 -10.36 3.25 10.13
CA GLN A 264 -11.12 2.25 10.90
C GLN A 264 -12.64 2.44 10.80
N THR A 265 -13.11 3.67 10.60
CA THR A 265 -14.54 3.99 10.39
C THR A 265 -15.11 3.26 9.17
N GLN A 266 -14.36 3.25 8.06
CA GLN A 266 -14.73 2.54 6.83
C GLN A 266 -14.70 1.02 7.05
N TRP A 267 -13.70 0.51 7.76
CA TRP A 267 -13.64 -0.90 8.14
C TRP A 267 -14.82 -1.32 9.02
N ARG A 268 -15.21 -0.48 10.00
CA ARG A 268 -16.39 -0.71 10.84
C ARG A 268 -17.65 -0.81 10.00
N GLU A 269 -17.86 0.12 9.08
CA GLU A 269 -19.01 0.08 8.17
C GLU A 269 -19.05 -1.22 7.35
N PHE A 270 -17.93 -1.63 6.79
CA PHE A 270 -17.82 -2.90 6.06
C PHE A 270 -18.13 -4.11 6.95
N ASN A 271 -17.56 -4.16 8.15
CA ASN A 271 -17.79 -5.26 9.08
C ASN A 271 -19.26 -5.35 9.50
N ASP A 272 -19.91 -4.21 9.78
CA ASP A 272 -21.31 -4.15 10.18
C ASP A 272 -22.27 -4.48 9.03
N SER A 273 -21.99 -3.99 7.82
CA SER A 273 -22.91 -4.09 6.68
C SER A 273 -22.71 -5.33 5.82
N ILE A 274 -21.53 -5.93 5.81
CA ILE A 274 -21.15 -7.10 5.00
C ILE A 274 -20.80 -8.30 5.89
N SER A 275 -19.73 -8.21 6.70
CA SER A 275 -19.17 -9.38 7.39
C SER A 275 -20.13 -9.96 8.44
N ARG A 276 -20.74 -9.12 9.29
CA ARG A 276 -21.70 -9.59 10.30
C ARG A 276 -22.93 -10.24 9.66
N LYS A 277 -23.51 -9.60 8.65
CA LYS A 277 -24.70 -10.14 7.96
C LYS A 277 -24.43 -11.47 7.26
N THR A 278 -23.31 -11.57 6.55
CA THR A 278 -22.92 -12.79 5.84
C THR A 278 -22.61 -13.93 6.82
N THR A 279 -21.95 -13.65 7.95
CA THR A 279 -21.69 -14.67 8.98
C THR A 279 -22.96 -15.16 9.67
N GLU A 280 -23.92 -14.28 9.97
CA GLU A 280 -25.25 -14.69 10.45
C GLU A 280 -25.94 -15.62 9.44
N TYR A 281 -25.92 -15.25 8.16
CA TYR A 281 -26.43 -16.08 7.07
C TYR A 281 -25.71 -17.43 6.98
N TYR A 282 -24.37 -17.47 7.04
CA TYR A 282 -23.59 -18.71 6.95
C TYR A 282 -23.88 -19.67 8.11
N ILE A 283 -24.02 -19.16 9.32
CA ILE A 283 -24.37 -19.94 10.50
C ILE A 283 -25.73 -20.63 10.30
N ASP A 284 -26.74 -19.87 9.86
CA ASP A 284 -28.09 -20.41 9.66
C ASP A 284 -28.18 -21.32 8.43
N TRP A 285 -27.45 -21.00 7.36
CA TRP A 285 -27.27 -21.85 6.19
C TRP A 285 -26.65 -23.21 6.56
N ALA A 286 -25.60 -23.19 7.39
CA ALA A 286 -24.90 -24.38 7.84
C ALA A 286 -25.77 -25.25 8.75
N LYS A 287 -26.51 -24.63 9.69
CA LYS A 287 -27.49 -25.32 10.55
C LYS A 287 -28.57 -26.01 9.71
N ARG A 288 -29.16 -25.32 8.73
CA ARG A 288 -30.21 -25.88 7.85
C ARG A 288 -29.73 -27.07 7.03
N ARG A 289 -28.42 -27.15 6.73
CA ARG A 289 -27.78 -28.28 6.02
C ARG A 289 -27.17 -29.34 6.94
N GLY A 290 -27.38 -29.24 8.26
CA GLY A 290 -26.88 -30.22 9.22
C GLY A 290 -25.36 -30.24 9.36
N ILE A 291 -24.67 -29.15 9.00
CA ILE A 291 -23.22 -29.03 9.16
C ILE A 291 -22.91 -28.92 10.66
N LYS A 292 -22.20 -29.91 11.20
CA LYS A 292 -21.86 -29.97 12.62
C LYS A 292 -20.59 -29.17 12.92
N PRO A 293 -20.52 -28.45 14.06
CA PRO A 293 -19.30 -27.79 14.51
C PRO A 293 -18.18 -28.80 14.77
N CYS A 294 -16.95 -28.30 14.93
CA CYS A 294 -15.80 -29.10 15.35
C CYS A 294 -15.97 -29.71 16.76
N LYS A 295 -14.91 -30.39 17.25
CA LYS A 295 -14.80 -30.81 18.66
C LYS A 295 -14.93 -29.61 19.60
N ASN A 296 -15.45 -29.85 20.81
CA ASN A 296 -15.75 -28.77 21.78
C ASN A 296 -14.52 -28.26 22.53
N GLU A 297 -13.52 -29.12 22.77
CA GLU A 297 -12.34 -28.80 23.59
C GLU A 297 -11.05 -29.07 22.81
N GLU A 298 -10.00 -28.32 23.14
CA GLU A 298 -8.62 -28.61 22.73
C GLU A 298 -8.18 -29.98 23.28
N ALA A 299 -7.26 -30.64 22.57
CA ALA A 299 -6.64 -31.87 23.06
C ALA A 299 -5.93 -31.63 24.40
N LYS A 300 -6.15 -32.55 25.35
CA LYS A 300 -5.56 -32.51 26.69
C LYS A 300 -4.18 -33.19 26.75
N ASP A 301 -3.95 -34.15 25.87
CA ASP A 301 -2.73 -34.95 25.80
C ASP A 301 -2.05 -34.81 24.43
N GLY A 302 -0.72 -34.82 24.41
CA GLY A 302 0.09 -34.73 23.19
C GLY A 302 0.29 -33.30 22.67
N LYS A 303 0.88 -33.19 21.48
CA LYS A 303 1.11 -31.89 20.81
C LYS A 303 -0.21 -31.34 20.28
N LYS A 304 -0.49 -30.06 20.56
CA LYS A 304 -1.64 -29.35 20.00
C LYS A 304 -1.37 -28.95 18.55
N LEU A 305 -2.39 -29.06 17.70
CA LEU A 305 -2.28 -28.66 16.29
C LEU A 305 -2.80 -27.22 16.09
N ILE A 306 -1.91 -26.35 15.62
CA ILE A 306 -2.21 -24.97 15.21
C ILE A 306 -2.35 -24.93 13.68
N GLY A 307 -3.54 -24.56 13.20
CA GLY A 307 -3.79 -24.29 11.79
C GLY A 307 -3.76 -22.80 11.50
N PHE A 308 -3.01 -22.37 10.48
CA PHE A 308 -3.09 -21.01 9.95
C PHE A 308 -3.86 -20.99 8.64
N LEU A 309 -4.82 -20.07 8.50
CA LEU A 309 -5.49 -19.84 7.22
C LEU A 309 -4.72 -18.86 6.35
N ARG A 310 -4.54 -19.16 5.07
CA ARG A 310 -3.95 -18.22 4.11
C ARG A 310 -4.80 -18.12 2.86
N ASP A 311 -4.99 -16.90 2.35
CA ASP A 311 -5.78 -16.68 1.12
C ASP A 311 -5.06 -17.24 -0.10
N ARG A 312 -3.77 -16.94 -0.22
CA ARG A 312 -2.81 -17.51 -1.17
C ARG A 312 -1.42 -17.35 -0.59
N LEU A 313 -0.45 -18.09 -1.11
CA LEU A 313 0.92 -18.07 -0.60
C LEU A 313 1.81 -17.24 -1.52
N VAL A 314 2.02 -15.98 -1.19
CA VAL A 314 2.87 -15.04 -1.95
C VAL A 314 3.74 -14.23 -1.00
N GLU A 315 4.87 -13.73 -1.48
CA GLU A 315 5.80 -12.95 -0.65
C GLU A 315 5.30 -11.50 -0.44
N ASN A 316 4.24 -11.36 0.35
CA ASN A 316 3.70 -10.08 0.79
C ASN A 316 4.12 -9.76 2.23
N SER A 317 3.79 -8.56 2.70
CA SER A 317 4.07 -8.14 4.08
C SER A 317 3.51 -9.11 5.14
N PRO A 318 2.23 -9.52 5.10
CA PRO A 318 1.70 -10.51 6.04
C PRO A 318 2.45 -11.85 6.08
N PHE A 319 2.99 -12.30 4.95
CA PHE A 319 3.84 -13.50 4.87
C PHE A 319 5.19 -13.29 5.56
N LYS A 320 5.90 -12.18 5.28
CA LYS A 320 7.21 -11.89 5.88
C LYS A 320 7.15 -11.89 7.40
N VAL A 321 6.10 -11.29 7.96
CA VAL A 321 5.84 -11.27 9.41
C VAL A 321 5.58 -12.69 9.94
N GLU A 322 4.63 -13.41 9.35
CA GLU A 322 4.27 -14.76 9.79
C GLU A 322 5.44 -15.73 9.70
N TRP A 323 6.16 -15.74 8.57
CA TRP A 323 7.29 -16.62 8.40
C TRP A 323 8.39 -16.32 9.42
N SER A 324 8.68 -15.04 9.70
CA SER A 324 9.69 -14.65 10.70
C SER A 324 9.32 -15.14 12.11
N ILE A 325 8.04 -15.07 12.48
CA ILE A 325 7.54 -15.55 13.76
C ILE A 325 7.58 -17.08 13.83
N LEU A 326 7.05 -17.75 12.80
CA LEU A 326 6.98 -19.20 12.76
C LEU A 326 8.37 -19.84 12.74
N GLU A 327 9.32 -19.25 12.01
CA GLU A 327 10.69 -19.74 11.98
C GLU A 327 11.33 -19.71 13.39
N GLY A 328 11.18 -18.60 14.11
CA GLY A 328 11.66 -18.47 15.49
C GLY A 328 10.96 -19.43 16.45
N LEU A 329 9.64 -19.59 16.32
CA LEU A 329 8.84 -20.52 17.14
C LEU A 329 9.21 -21.99 16.88
N MET A 330 9.41 -22.37 15.62
CA MET A 330 9.78 -23.75 15.27
C MET A 330 11.19 -24.12 15.74
N LYS A 331 12.07 -23.13 15.94
CA LYS A 331 13.38 -23.30 16.58
C LYS A 331 13.34 -23.36 18.11
N ASN A 332 12.24 -22.94 18.73
CA ASN A 332 12.08 -22.99 20.17
C ASN A 332 11.67 -24.42 20.60
N GLU A 333 12.48 -25.06 21.43
CA GLU A 333 12.24 -26.45 21.88
C GLU A 333 10.95 -26.60 22.69
N GLU A 334 10.63 -25.65 23.56
CA GLU A 334 9.40 -25.68 24.36
C GLU A 334 8.17 -25.60 23.45
N PHE A 335 8.16 -24.70 22.47
CA PHE A 335 7.08 -24.57 21.52
C PHE A 335 6.96 -25.82 20.65
N SER A 336 8.05 -26.22 19.99
CA SER A 336 8.04 -27.37 19.07
C SER A 336 7.73 -28.70 19.77
N ASN A 337 7.99 -28.84 21.08
CA ASN A 337 7.59 -30.01 21.87
C ASN A 337 6.10 -30.03 22.24
N ASN A 338 5.43 -28.88 22.28
CA ASN A 338 4.03 -28.77 22.69
C ASN A 338 3.07 -28.52 21.52
N TYR A 339 3.57 -28.04 20.38
CA TYR A 339 2.76 -27.61 19.24
C TYR A 339 3.24 -28.21 17.92
N LYS A 340 2.30 -28.40 17.00
CA LYS A 340 2.53 -28.61 15.57
C LYS A 340 1.84 -27.50 14.81
N VAL A 341 2.44 -27.05 13.71
CA VAL A 341 1.88 -25.98 12.87
C VAL A 341 1.59 -26.51 11.47
N VAL A 342 0.46 -26.12 10.88
CA VAL A 342 0.07 -26.42 9.49
C VAL A 342 -0.52 -25.18 8.86
N ILE A 343 -0.18 -24.91 7.59
CA ILE A 343 -0.83 -23.86 6.80
C ILE A 343 -1.94 -24.48 5.96
N TYR A 344 -3.16 -23.98 6.08
CA TYR A 344 -4.29 -24.32 5.21
C TYR A 344 -4.48 -23.21 4.17
N ASN A 345 -4.19 -23.54 2.92
CA ASN A 345 -4.31 -22.61 1.81
C ASN A 345 -5.75 -22.59 1.29
N MET A 346 -6.38 -21.43 1.35
CA MET A 346 -7.64 -21.14 0.67
C MET A 346 -7.44 -20.88 -0.82
N ASP A 347 -6.21 -20.75 -1.31
CA ASP A 347 -5.84 -20.83 -2.72
C ASP A 347 -6.68 -19.94 -3.67
N PHE A 348 -6.86 -18.66 -3.35
CA PHE A 348 -7.61 -17.69 -4.18
C PHE A 348 -6.87 -17.36 -5.49
N ILE A 349 -7.01 -18.23 -6.49
CA ILE A 349 -6.45 -18.06 -7.84
C ILE A 349 -7.00 -16.82 -8.56
N GLU A 350 -8.15 -16.30 -8.11
CA GLU A 350 -8.73 -15.05 -8.61
C GLU A 350 -7.88 -13.83 -8.29
N LYS A 351 -7.02 -13.91 -7.27
CA LYS A 351 -6.04 -12.86 -6.98
C LYS A 351 -4.72 -13.13 -7.70
N SER A 352 -4.16 -14.31 -7.47
CA SER A 352 -2.95 -14.82 -8.11
C SER A 352 -2.73 -16.26 -7.67
N ASP A 353 -1.91 -17.00 -8.42
CA ASP A 353 -1.41 -18.30 -7.98
C ASP A 353 -0.54 -18.19 -6.72
N SER A 354 -0.47 -19.29 -5.98
CA SER A 354 0.49 -19.45 -4.89
C SER A 354 1.90 -19.66 -5.44
N ASP A 355 2.88 -18.93 -4.92
CA ASP A 355 4.28 -19.04 -5.31
C ASP A 355 4.91 -20.33 -4.76
N PRO A 356 5.41 -21.24 -5.62
CA PRO A 356 6.10 -22.44 -5.19
C PRO A 356 7.32 -22.18 -4.29
N PHE A 357 7.98 -21.03 -4.41
CA PHE A 357 9.09 -20.64 -3.53
C PHE A 357 8.60 -20.39 -2.10
N VAL A 358 7.50 -19.67 -1.93
CA VAL A 358 6.87 -19.41 -0.62
C VAL A 358 6.40 -20.71 0.02
N VAL A 359 5.82 -21.63 -0.76
CA VAL A 359 5.44 -22.97 -0.28
C VAL A 359 6.66 -23.73 0.26
N ARG A 360 7.78 -23.71 -0.48
CA ARG A 360 9.05 -24.32 -0.04
C ARG A 360 9.57 -23.68 1.24
N MET A 361 9.47 -22.36 1.39
CA MET A 361 9.92 -21.66 2.59
C MET A 361 9.24 -22.15 3.87
N TYR A 362 7.95 -22.53 3.84
CA TYR A 362 7.30 -23.17 4.99
C TYR A 362 7.79 -24.59 5.21
N ALA A 363 7.95 -25.37 4.13
CA ALA A 363 8.44 -26.74 4.21
C ALA A 363 9.86 -26.83 4.81
N ASP A 364 10.74 -25.88 4.47
CA ASP A 364 12.11 -25.79 4.96
C ASP A 364 12.19 -25.58 6.48
N ILE A 365 11.17 -24.97 7.10
CA ILE A 365 11.05 -24.80 8.56
C ILE A 365 10.17 -25.87 9.21
N GLY A 366 9.84 -26.95 8.48
CA GLY A 366 9.08 -28.09 8.98
C GLY A 366 7.57 -27.88 9.06
N ILE A 367 7.03 -26.87 8.37
CA ILE A 367 5.59 -26.56 8.36
C ILE A 367 4.98 -27.01 7.03
N PRO A 368 4.09 -28.03 7.03
CA PRO A 368 3.41 -28.45 5.81
C PRO A 368 2.33 -27.45 5.39
N VAL A 369 2.15 -27.35 4.07
CA VAL A 369 1.07 -26.60 3.43
C VAL A 369 0.03 -27.59 2.90
N VAL A 370 -1.23 -27.38 3.27
CA VAL A 370 -2.37 -28.18 2.84
C VAL A 370 -3.19 -27.38 1.82
N ASN A 371 -3.35 -27.94 0.62
CA ASN A 371 -4.28 -27.46 -0.40
C ASN A 371 -5.18 -28.64 -0.82
N VAL A 372 -6.49 -28.53 -0.54
CA VAL A 372 -7.48 -29.57 -0.86
C VAL A 372 -8.40 -29.18 -2.02
N VAL A 373 -8.18 -28.03 -2.64
CA VAL A 373 -9.15 -27.34 -3.50
C VAL A 373 -8.70 -27.22 -4.94
N GLN A 374 -7.44 -27.56 -5.23
CA GLN A 374 -6.85 -27.48 -6.57
C GLN A 374 -7.65 -28.23 -7.66
N HIS A 375 -8.32 -29.34 -7.30
CA HIS A 375 -9.12 -30.13 -8.24
C HIS A 375 -10.41 -29.42 -8.70
N LEU A 376 -10.81 -28.33 -8.04
CA LEU A 376 -12.00 -27.54 -8.41
C LEU A 376 -11.77 -26.66 -9.64
N TYR A 377 -10.51 -26.37 -10.01
CA TYR A 377 -10.18 -25.39 -11.06
C TYR A 377 -10.25 -25.97 -12.47
N THR A 378 -11.40 -26.54 -12.81
CA THR A 378 -11.65 -27.14 -14.13
C THR A 378 -12.29 -26.17 -15.12
N VAL A 379 -12.81 -25.03 -14.64
CA VAL A 379 -13.59 -24.06 -15.43
C VAL A 379 -13.10 -22.61 -15.23
N GLY A 380 -11.80 -22.42 -15.07
CA GLY A 380 -11.22 -21.09 -14.79
C GLY A 380 -11.74 -20.51 -13.46
N TYR A 381 -12.21 -19.26 -13.46
CA TYR A 381 -12.67 -18.53 -12.26
C TYR A 381 -14.17 -18.76 -11.90
N TYR A 382 -14.74 -19.88 -12.31
CA TYR A 382 -16.18 -20.18 -12.14
C TYR A 382 -16.46 -21.35 -11.19
N PHE A 383 -15.47 -21.74 -10.38
CA PHE A 383 -15.63 -22.78 -9.37
C PHE A 383 -16.41 -22.28 -8.14
N SER A 384 -16.92 -23.23 -7.35
CA SER A 384 -17.72 -22.89 -6.17
C SER A 384 -16.86 -22.48 -4.98
N HIS A 385 -17.09 -21.27 -4.45
CA HIS A 385 -16.46 -20.77 -3.23
C HIS A 385 -17.00 -21.46 -1.98
N ILE A 386 -18.29 -21.80 -1.96
CA ILE A 386 -18.88 -22.49 -0.80
C ILE A 386 -18.40 -23.95 -0.72
N GLU A 387 -18.28 -24.65 -1.84
CA GLU A 387 -17.70 -26.00 -1.90
C GLU A 387 -16.26 -26.00 -1.42
N LYS A 388 -15.49 -25.01 -1.87
CA LYS A 388 -14.12 -24.77 -1.44
C LYS A 388 -14.01 -24.60 0.08
N ALA A 389 -14.87 -23.78 0.66
CA ALA A 389 -14.94 -23.56 2.10
C ALA A 389 -15.28 -24.86 2.86
N LEU A 390 -16.20 -25.68 2.33
CA LEU A 390 -16.56 -26.97 2.92
C LEU A 390 -15.39 -27.96 2.92
N LEU A 391 -14.67 -28.11 1.81
CA LEU A 391 -13.51 -29.01 1.72
C LEU A 391 -12.40 -28.62 2.70
N ILE A 392 -12.09 -27.32 2.79
CA ILE A 392 -11.08 -26.81 3.74
C ILE A 392 -11.54 -27.08 5.18
N ARG A 393 -12.82 -26.83 5.48
CA ARG A 393 -13.42 -27.10 6.78
C ARG A 393 -13.30 -28.57 7.18
N GLU A 394 -13.71 -29.47 6.28
CA GLU A 394 -13.65 -30.92 6.53
C GLU A 394 -12.22 -31.37 6.79
N LYS A 395 -11.26 -30.82 6.04
CA LYS A 395 -9.84 -31.11 6.24
C LYS A 395 -9.32 -30.62 7.60
N ILE A 396 -9.63 -29.38 8.00
CA ILE A 396 -9.27 -28.81 9.32
C ILE A 396 -9.81 -29.68 10.46
N ILE A 397 -11.06 -30.14 10.36
CA ILE A 397 -11.70 -30.98 11.37
C ILE A 397 -11.10 -32.38 11.38
N ALA A 398 -10.87 -32.98 10.21
CA ALA A 398 -10.29 -34.31 10.08
C ALA A 398 -8.86 -34.37 10.64
N ASP A 399 -8.08 -33.30 10.47
CA ASP A 399 -6.73 -33.17 11.04
C ASP A 399 -6.74 -32.92 12.55
N GLY A 400 -7.91 -32.64 13.12
CA GLY A 400 -8.09 -32.46 14.56
C GLY A 400 -7.50 -31.16 15.08
N VAL A 401 -7.50 -30.09 14.28
CA VAL A 401 -6.96 -28.77 14.67
C VAL A 401 -7.52 -28.31 16.01
N ASP A 402 -6.64 -27.87 16.91
CA ASP A 402 -6.97 -27.37 18.24
C ASP A 402 -7.14 -25.85 18.22
N ILE A 403 -6.25 -25.16 17.51
CA ILE A 403 -6.19 -23.71 17.44
C ILE A 403 -6.18 -23.30 15.97
N LEU A 404 -7.20 -22.57 15.52
CA LEU A 404 -7.21 -21.96 14.20
C LEU A 404 -6.82 -20.50 14.31
N ILE A 405 -5.79 -20.06 13.59
CA ILE A 405 -5.39 -18.66 13.49
C ILE A 405 -5.75 -18.18 12.09
N SER A 406 -6.62 -17.17 12.01
CA SER A 406 -6.93 -16.52 10.74
C SER A 406 -6.35 -15.10 10.72
N PRO A 407 -5.37 -14.81 9.86
CA PRO A 407 -4.93 -13.45 9.55
C PRO A 407 -5.86 -12.72 8.57
N ASN A 408 -6.89 -13.42 8.08
CA ASN A 408 -7.81 -12.91 7.07
C ASN A 408 -9.03 -12.28 7.77
N ASN A 409 -9.51 -11.15 7.26
CA ASN A 409 -10.71 -10.45 7.72
C ASN A 409 -11.65 -10.23 6.54
N GLY A 410 -12.96 -10.47 6.71
CA GLY A 410 -13.97 -10.08 5.72
C GLY A 410 -13.99 -10.87 4.41
N TYR A 411 -13.25 -11.98 4.31
CA TYR A 411 -13.27 -12.88 3.14
C TYR A 411 -14.38 -13.91 3.30
N GLY A 412 -15.18 -14.15 2.24
CA GLY A 412 -16.29 -15.11 2.31
C GLY A 412 -15.90 -16.50 2.81
N ILE A 413 -14.80 -17.07 2.32
CA ILE A 413 -14.33 -18.40 2.76
C ILE A 413 -13.86 -18.37 4.22
N SER A 414 -12.99 -17.42 4.59
CA SER A 414 -12.49 -17.30 5.97
C SER A 414 -13.63 -17.06 6.97
N ASP A 415 -14.55 -16.16 6.64
CA ASP A 415 -15.71 -15.82 7.45
C ASP A 415 -16.63 -17.02 7.62
N PHE A 416 -16.86 -17.81 6.57
CA PHE A 416 -17.59 -19.09 6.67
C PHE A 416 -16.89 -20.08 7.60
N LEU A 417 -15.56 -20.28 7.44
CA LEU A 417 -14.78 -21.21 8.26
C LEU A 417 -14.82 -20.82 9.75
N VAL A 418 -14.57 -19.55 10.07
CA VAL A 418 -14.57 -19.06 11.44
C VAL A 418 -15.98 -19.11 12.03
N SER A 419 -16.99 -18.58 11.34
CA SER A 419 -18.36 -18.52 11.86
C SER A 419 -19.02 -19.89 12.02
N THR A 420 -18.64 -20.90 11.24
CA THR A 420 -19.13 -22.29 11.38
C THR A 420 -18.27 -23.17 12.30
N ARG A 421 -17.32 -22.55 13.02
CA ARG A 421 -16.47 -23.13 14.07
C ARG A 421 -15.74 -24.40 13.63
N CYS A 422 -14.58 -24.21 13.01
CA CYS A 422 -13.72 -25.28 12.50
C CYS A 422 -12.72 -25.81 13.55
N ALA A 423 -12.43 -25.04 14.61
CA ALA A 423 -11.58 -25.45 15.73
C ALA A 423 -12.16 -24.99 17.08
N PRO A 424 -11.86 -25.69 18.20
CA PRO A 424 -12.40 -25.34 19.52
C PRO A 424 -11.91 -23.98 20.02
N LYS A 425 -10.72 -23.54 19.57
CA LYS A 425 -10.18 -22.21 19.78
C LYS A 425 -9.85 -21.55 18.44
N GLN A 426 -10.36 -20.34 18.22
CA GLN A 426 -10.14 -19.58 16.99
C GLN A 426 -9.66 -18.17 17.31
N ILE A 427 -8.56 -17.77 16.69
CA ILE A 427 -7.87 -16.52 16.94
C ILE A 427 -7.85 -15.70 15.65
N PHE A 428 -8.30 -14.46 15.72
CA PHE A 428 -8.10 -13.49 14.65
C PHE A 428 -6.75 -12.80 14.83
N TRP A 429 -5.92 -12.81 13.79
CA TRP A 429 -4.69 -12.05 13.75
C TRP A 429 -4.88 -10.79 12.91
N CYS A 430 -4.95 -9.65 13.59
CA CYS A 430 -5.18 -8.35 12.96
C CYS A 430 -3.93 -7.83 12.25
N HIS A 431 -4.08 -7.57 10.95
CA HIS A 431 -3.12 -6.88 10.06
C HIS A 431 -3.61 -5.49 9.61
N GLY A 432 -4.58 -4.87 10.32
CA GLY A 432 -4.98 -3.47 10.05
C GLY A 432 -6.49 -3.15 10.19
N ASN A 433 -7.38 -4.14 10.17
CA ASN A 433 -8.81 -3.95 10.46
C ASN A 433 -9.05 -4.32 11.93
N PHE A 434 -8.93 -3.35 12.82
CA PHE A 434 -9.13 -3.55 14.26
C PHE A 434 -10.61 -3.69 14.63
N GLU A 435 -11.49 -3.26 13.73
CA GLU A 435 -12.94 -3.33 13.88
C GLU A 435 -13.55 -4.69 13.52
N TYR A 436 -12.74 -5.65 13.05
CA TYR A 436 -13.24 -6.94 12.59
C TYR A 436 -13.70 -7.82 13.75
N ASP A 437 -14.99 -8.15 13.73
CA ASP A 437 -15.65 -8.97 14.73
C ASP A 437 -16.79 -9.77 14.11
N VAL A 438 -16.62 -11.09 14.11
CA VAL A 438 -17.63 -12.06 13.66
C VAL A 438 -17.77 -13.15 14.72
N PRO A 439 -18.92 -13.87 14.76
CA PRO A 439 -19.13 -14.93 15.74
C PRO A 439 -18.02 -15.99 15.72
N ASN A 440 -17.78 -16.58 16.90
CA ASN A 440 -16.79 -17.64 17.13
C ASN A 440 -15.31 -17.22 17.04
N ILE A 441 -14.99 -15.92 17.11
CA ILE A 441 -13.62 -15.46 17.42
C ILE A 441 -13.44 -15.45 18.94
N ASP A 442 -12.52 -16.29 19.45
CA ASP A 442 -12.26 -16.41 20.88
C ASP A 442 -11.17 -15.42 21.37
N LYS A 443 -10.22 -15.05 20.49
CA LYS A 443 -9.16 -14.09 20.82
C LYS A 443 -8.75 -13.27 19.59
N ARG A 444 -8.25 -12.05 19.83
CA ARG A 444 -7.63 -11.20 18.80
C ARG A 444 -6.20 -10.89 19.18
N ILE A 445 -5.29 -10.95 18.21
CA ILE A 445 -3.87 -10.63 18.38
C ILE A 445 -3.38 -9.69 17.27
N THR A 446 -2.33 -8.92 17.52
CA THR A 446 -1.68 -8.10 16.50
C THR A 446 -0.20 -7.91 16.79
N HIS A 447 0.57 -7.66 15.73
CA HIS A 447 1.97 -7.27 15.78
C HIS A 447 2.15 -5.75 15.53
N ILE A 448 1.07 -5.04 15.17
CA ILE A 448 1.11 -3.60 14.91
C ILE A 448 1.30 -2.89 16.25
N GLY A 449 2.24 -1.95 16.33
CA GLY A 449 2.65 -1.30 17.59
C GLY A 449 1.50 -0.68 18.41
N GLU A 450 1.67 -0.65 19.74
CA GLU A 450 0.68 -0.14 20.72
C GLU A 450 0.24 1.31 20.48
N ASN A 451 1.13 2.17 19.99
CA ASN A 451 0.85 3.59 19.74
C ASN A 451 0.30 3.88 18.32
N SER A 452 -0.10 2.85 17.57
CA SER A 452 -0.67 3.04 16.24
C SER A 452 -2.06 3.69 16.33
N HIS A 453 -2.27 4.81 15.64
CA HIS A 453 -3.59 5.45 15.52
C HIS A 453 -4.66 4.53 14.91
N MET A 454 -4.25 3.51 14.16
CA MET A 454 -5.16 2.47 13.65
C MET A 454 -5.76 1.59 14.77
N LYS A 455 -5.21 1.57 15.99
CA LYS A 455 -5.73 0.79 17.13
C LYS A 455 -6.98 1.39 17.78
N GLN A 456 -7.58 2.42 17.19
CA GLN A 456 -8.83 3.02 17.66
C GLN A 456 -10.02 2.08 17.43
N SER A 457 -10.12 1.02 18.24
CA SER A 457 -11.25 0.09 18.23
C SER A 457 -11.77 -0.23 19.62
N LYS A 458 -13.04 -0.61 19.67
CA LYS A 458 -13.71 -1.06 20.91
C LYS A 458 -13.33 -2.48 21.33
N TYR A 459 -12.68 -3.25 20.45
CA TYR A 459 -12.32 -4.64 20.73
C TYR A 459 -10.93 -4.74 21.36
N GLU A 460 -10.81 -5.60 22.36
CA GLU A 460 -9.52 -5.95 22.93
C GLU A 460 -8.69 -6.77 21.93
N VAL A 461 -7.53 -6.24 21.55
CA VAL A 461 -6.58 -6.90 20.64
C VAL A 461 -5.22 -6.97 21.32
N ALA A 462 -4.81 -8.19 21.68
CA ALA A 462 -3.55 -8.40 22.38
C ALA A 462 -2.35 -8.13 21.45
N HIS A 463 -1.46 -7.26 21.90
CA HIS A 463 -0.21 -6.97 21.21
C HIS A 463 0.82 -8.07 21.45
N PHE A 464 1.66 -8.33 20.47
CA PHE A 464 2.89 -9.10 20.63
C PHE A 464 3.99 -8.53 19.75
N ASP A 465 5.22 -8.58 20.24
CA ASP A 465 6.39 -8.13 19.50
C ASP A 465 7.01 -9.28 18.70
N TYR A 466 7.66 -8.92 17.61
CA TYR A 466 8.45 -9.84 16.81
C TYR A 466 9.62 -9.09 16.17
N LYS A 467 10.61 -9.86 15.70
CA LYS A 467 11.69 -9.34 14.87
C LYS A 467 11.52 -9.91 13.46
N THR A 468 11.48 -9.04 12.45
CA THR A 468 11.54 -9.48 11.04
C THR A 468 12.87 -10.18 10.78
N HIS A 469 12.82 -11.34 10.14
CA HIS A 469 14.01 -12.13 9.86
C HIS A 469 14.92 -11.42 8.86
N ASP A 470 16.24 -11.45 9.10
CA ASP A 470 17.25 -10.68 8.34
C ASP A 470 17.19 -10.94 6.81
N ARG A 471 16.73 -12.13 6.40
CA ARG A 471 16.48 -12.49 4.99
C ARG A 471 15.55 -11.53 4.25
N PHE A 472 14.63 -10.87 4.96
CA PHE A 472 13.65 -9.94 4.37
C PHE A 472 14.04 -8.48 4.55
N THR A 473 15.06 -8.18 5.35
CA THR A 473 15.45 -6.79 5.64
C THR A 473 16.80 -6.44 5.04
N LYS A 474 17.73 -7.41 5.01
CA LYS A 474 19.10 -7.27 4.49
C LYS A 474 19.56 -8.51 3.68
N PRO A 475 18.77 -9.05 2.74
CA PRO A 475 19.33 -10.06 1.83
C PRO A 475 20.48 -9.43 1.06
N GLN A 476 21.57 -10.18 0.77
CA GLN A 476 22.60 -9.81 -0.23
C GLN A 476 23.05 -8.33 -0.23
N GLU A 477 23.28 -7.76 0.95
CA GLU A 477 23.45 -6.31 1.16
C GLU A 477 24.42 -5.62 0.18
N GLU A 478 25.60 -6.20 -0.05
CA GLU A 478 26.62 -5.60 -0.93
C GLU A 478 26.18 -5.51 -2.40
N GLN A 479 25.41 -6.49 -2.88
CA GLN A 479 24.85 -6.47 -4.23
C GLN A 479 23.81 -5.36 -4.36
N TYR A 480 22.88 -5.23 -3.41
CA TYR A 480 21.87 -4.19 -3.47
C TYR A 480 22.45 -2.78 -3.31
N LYS A 481 23.48 -2.59 -2.48
CA LYS A 481 24.24 -1.34 -2.42
C LYS A 481 24.87 -0.97 -3.77
N ALA A 482 25.41 -1.94 -4.50
CA ALA A 482 26.00 -1.70 -5.82
C ALA A 482 24.95 -1.26 -6.85
N VAL A 483 23.78 -1.92 -6.86
CA VAL A 483 22.65 -1.51 -7.71
C VAL A 483 22.13 -0.14 -7.31
N ALA A 484 21.99 0.13 -6.00
CA ALA A 484 21.51 1.41 -5.48
C ALA A 484 22.42 2.58 -5.87
N ARG A 485 23.75 2.40 -5.89
CA ARG A 485 24.67 3.43 -6.41
C ARG A 485 24.39 3.76 -7.87
N SER A 486 24.07 2.75 -8.68
CA SER A 486 23.75 2.94 -10.10
C SER A 486 22.40 3.65 -10.30
N VAL A 487 21.41 3.34 -9.45
CA VAL A 487 20.12 4.06 -9.45
C VAL A 487 20.30 5.50 -8.97
N ARG A 488 21.03 5.73 -7.88
CA ARG A 488 21.28 7.06 -7.30
C ARG A 488 21.95 8.02 -8.30
N ALA A 489 22.83 7.49 -9.16
CA ALA A 489 23.53 8.26 -10.19
C ALA A 489 22.61 8.84 -11.28
N LYS A 490 21.34 8.42 -11.35
CA LYS A 490 20.33 9.00 -12.27
C LYS A 490 19.85 10.38 -11.81
N TYR A 491 20.02 10.70 -10.53
CA TYR A 491 19.57 11.97 -9.93
C TYR A 491 20.75 12.90 -9.67
N PRO A 492 20.52 14.22 -9.48
CA PRO A 492 21.60 15.15 -9.16
C PRO A 492 22.39 14.70 -7.94
N ALA A 493 23.72 14.77 -8.05
CA ALA A 493 24.62 14.27 -7.02
C ALA A 493 24.48 15.00 -5.68
N ASP A 494 24.03 16.26 -5.71
CA ASP A 494 23.78 17.09 -4.54
C ASP A 494 22.30 17.13 -4.10
N ALA A 495 21.42 16.41 -4.80
CA ALA A 495 20.03 16.33 -4.39
C ALA A 495 19.88 15.59 -3.06
N ILE A 496 18.89 15.94 -2.24
CA ILE A 496 18.45 15.12 -1.11
C ILE A 496 17.23 14.32 -1.54
N ILE A 497 17.32 13.00 -1.54
CA ILE A 497 16.23 12.13 -1.99
C ILE A 497 15.28 11.84 -0.82
N LEU A 498 14.15 12.53 -0.84
CA LEU A 498 12.97 12.18 -0.04
C LEU A 498 12.24 11.04 -0.75
N GLY A 499 11.55 10.17 -0.02
CA GLY A 499 10.71 9.19 -0.70
C GLY A 499 9.86 8.33 0.22
N SER A 500 8.86 7.69 -0.36
CA SER A 500 8.04 6.68 0.31
C SER A 500 7.89 5.46 -0.60
N MET A 501 7.68 4.28 0.00
CA MET A 501 7.51 3.03 -0.71
C MET A 501 6.16 2.39 -0.36
N GLY A 502 5.29 2.20 -1.35
CA GLY A 502 3.96 1.62 -1.16
C GLY A 502 2.94 1.98 -2.24
N ARG A 503 1.69 1.56 -2.05
CA ARG A 503 0.59 1.92 -2.97
C ARG A 503 0.45 3.45 -3.05
N LEU A 504 0.30 3.99 -4.26
CA LEU A 504 0.17 5.44 -4.49
C LEU A 504 -1.05 6.05 -3.79
N VAL A 505 -2.09 5.26 -3.53
CA VAL A 505 -3.27 5.69 -2.74
C VAL A 505 -2.90 6.24 -1.35
N LYS A 506 -1.76 5.83 -0.76
CA LYS A 506 -1.27 6.36 0.53
C LYS A 506 -0.60 7.73 0.41
N VAL A 507 -0.06 8.03 -0.77
CA VAL A 507 0.55 9.32 -1.11
C VAL A 507 -0.53 10.31 -1.56
N ASP A 508 -1.63 9.81 -2.11
CA ASP A 508 -2.78 10.60 -2.58
C ASP A 508 -3.64 11.15 -1.43
N SER A 509 -3.02 11.89 -0.51
CA SER A 509 -3.65 12.61 0.61
C SER A 509 -3.30 14.09 0.54
N ASP A 510 -4.31 14.92 0.76
CA ASP A 510 -4.16 16.38 0.83
C ASP A 510 -3.25 16.80 2.00
N GLU A 511 -3.43 16.19 3.17
CA GLU A 511 -2.65 16.47 4.37
C GLU A 511 -1.18 16.05 4.20
N TYR A 512 -0.94 14.90 3.57
CA TYR A 512 0.40 14.40 3.32
C TYR A 512 1.15 15.27 2.31
N LEU A 513 0.53 15.58 1.16
CA LEU A 513 1.18 16.36 0.10
C LEU A 513 1.40 17.83 0.48
N ASP A 514 0.53 18.42 1.32
CA ASP A 514 0.80 19.73 1.92
C ASP A 514 2.07 19.72 2.78
N ALA A 515 2.27 18.67 3.58
CA ALA A 515 3.48 18.52 4.39
C ALA A 515 4.73 18.30 3.52
N VAL A 516 4.65 17.45 2.49
CA VAL A 516 5.73 17.25 1.52
C VAL A 516 6.09 18.55 0.81
N SER A 517 5.09 19.33 0.39
CA SER A 517 5.31 20.63 -0.26
C SER A 517 6.13 21.58 0.60
N LYS A 518 5.76 21.73 1.89
CA LYS A 518 6.47 22.58 2.85
C LYS A 518 7.94 22.16 3.01
N ILE A 519 8.19 20.85 3.13
CA ILE A 519 9.55 20.32 3.22
C ILE A 519 10.34 20.63 1.94
N MET A 520 9.76 20.40 0.76
CA MET A 520 10.44 20.60 -0.53
C MET A 520 10.70 22.08 -0.86
N GLN A 521 9.87 22.99 -0.36
CA GLN A 521 10.06 24.44 -0.48
C GLN A 521 11.20 24.94 0.40
N GLU A 522 11.27 24.46 1.65
CA GLU A 522 12.36 24.76 2.58
C GLU A 522 13.69 24.12 2.15
N CYS A 523 13.63 22.99 1.45
CA CYS A 523 14.77 22.21 1.00
C CYS A 523 14.87 22.21 -0.53
N PRO A 524 15.35 23.30 -1.18
CA PRO A 524 15.27 23.48 -2.64
C PRO A 524 16.06 22.45 -3.46
N ASN A 525 17.07 21.81 -2.86
CA ASN A 525 17.83 20.74 -3.50
C ASN A 525 17.20 19.35 -3.31
N SER A 526 16.03 19.24 -2.66
CA SER A 526 15.39 17.93 -2.50
C SER A 526 14.63 17.50 -3.75
N ILE A 527 14.58 16.20 -3.97
CA ILE A 527 13.60 15.55 -4.87
C ILE A 527 12.79 14.56 -4.05
N TYR A 528 11.59 14.23 -4.52
CA TYR A 528 10.74 13.22 -3.90
C TYR A 528 10.54 12.03 -4.85
N LEU A 529 10.77 10.82 -4.37
CA LEU A 529 10.48 9.58 -5.09
C LEU A 529 9.20 8.94 -4.55
N ALA A 530 8.14 8.96 -5.35
CA ALA A 530 6.92 8.18 -5.13
C ALA A 530 7.12 6.76 -5.67
N CYS A 531 7.51 5.84 -4.79
CA CYS A 531 7.88 4.48 -5.17
C CYS A 531 6.71 3.50 -4.95
N GLY A 532 5.92 3.26 -5.98
CA GLY A 532 4.99 2.14 -6.02
C GLY A 532 3.94 2.25 -7.12
N GLY A 533 2.99 1.33 -7.11
CA GLY A 533 1.91 1.25 -8.08
C GLY A 533 0.61 1.92 -7.61
N GLY A 534 -0.23 2.30 -8.56
CA GLY A 534 -1.55 2.89 -8.33
C GLY A 534 -1.84 4.00 -9.33
N ASN A 535 -2.92 4.74 -9.12
CA ASN A 535 -3.25 5.91 -9.95
C ASN A 535 -2.40 7.12 -9.52
N ALA A 536 -1.73 7.76 -10.48
CA ALA A 536 -0.89 8.94 -10.24
C ALA A 536 -1.59 10.28 -10.57
N GLU A 537 -2.74 10.26 -11.25
CA GLU A 537 -3.41 11.48 -11.72
C GLU A 537 -3.92 12.33 -10.56
N GLY A 538 -4.57 11.70 -9.56
CA GLY A 538 -5.00 12.41 -8.35
C GLY A 538 -3.85 13.07 -7.58
N ILE A 539 -2.66 12.47 -7.62
CA ILE A 539 -1.45 13.04 -7.03
C ILE A 539 -0.97 14.23 -7.87
N LYS A 540 -0.90 14.10 -9.21
CA LYS A 540 -0.47 15.19 -10.11
C LYS A 540 -1.33 16.44 -9.95
N GLU A 541 -2.65 16.29 -9.83
CA GLU A 541 -3.56 17.40 -9.54
C GLU A 541 -3.22 18.09 -8.22
N LYS A 542 -2.91 17.30 -7.18
CA LYS A 542 -2.49 17.81 -5.87
C LYS A 542 -1.10 18.46 -5.91
N LEU A 543 -0.16 17.98 -6.75
CA LEU A 543 1.13 18.66 -6.95
C LEU A 543 0.93 20.10 -7.43
N ILE A 544 0.00 20.31 -8.38
CA ILE A 544 -0.39 21.66 -8.85
C ILE A 544 -1.01 22.46 -7.69
N LYS A 545 -1.99 21.87 -6.98
CA LYS A 545 -2.68 22.52 -5.84
C LYS A 545 -1.72 22.99 -4.76
N TYR A 546 -0.71 22.19 -4.42
CA TYR A 546 0.26 22.47 -3.36
C TYR A 546 1.55 23.11 -3.87
N ASN A 547 1.61 23.50 -5.15
CA ASN A 547 2.76 24.15 -5.77
C ASN A 547 4.07 23.36 -5.60
N ILE A 548 4.00 22.04 -5.80
CA ILE A 548 5.16 21.16 -5.87
C ILE A 548 5.61 21.10 -7.33
N ASP A 549 6.90 21.35 -7.56
CA ASP A 549 7.50 21.23 -8.88
C ASP A 549 7.42 19.78 -9.38
N PRO A 550 6.71 19.50 -10.49
CA PRO A 550 6.56 18.14 -11.02
C PRO A 550 7.90 17.53 -11.47
N ASP A 551 8.90 18.33 -11.82
CA ASP A 551 10.23 17.81 -12.20
C ASP A 551 11.03 17.34 -10.96
N ARG A 552 10.61 17.75 -9.77
CA ARG A 552 11.20 17.34 -8.48
C ARG A 552 10.38 16.23 -7.78
N PHE A 553 9.22 15.86 -8.31
CA PHE A 553 8.36 14.80 -7.76
C PHE A 553 8.25 13.64 -8.76
N ILE A 554 9.02 12.59 -8.54
CA ILE A 554 9.27 11.53 -9.53
C ILE A 554 8.49 10.28 -9.15
N PHE A 555 7.71 9.77 -10.11
CA PHE A 555 7.01 8.49 -9.99
C PHE A 555 7.90 7.37 -10.55
N GLU A 556 8.43 6.52 -9.67
CA GLU A 556 9.36 5.44 -10.06
C GLU A 556 8.63 4.14 -10.46
N GLY A 557 7.34 4.05 -10.14
CA GLY A 557 6.58 2.81 -10.29
C GLY A 557 6.97 1.76 -9.25
N PHE A 558 6.80 0.48 -9.58
CA PHE A 558 7.17 -0.61 -8.67
C PHE A 558 8.69 -0.76 -8.59
N VAL A 559 9.24 -0.65 -7.38
CA VAL A 559 10.68 -0.70 -7.12
C VAL A 559 11.04 -1.87 -6.20
N ASP A 560 12.29 -2.32 -6.25
CA ASP A 560 12.85 -3.24 -5.25
C ASP A 560 13.17 -2.47 -3.95
N PRO A 561 12.46 -2.73 -2.83
CA PRO A 561 12.71 -2.04 -1.56
C PRO A 561 14.11 -2.32 -0.98
N HIS A 562 14.75 -3.45 -1.31
CA HIS A 562 16.12 -3.75 -0.92
C HIS A 562 17.12 -2.83 -1.60
N VAL A 563 16.84 -2.39 -2.83
CA VAL A 563 17.64 -1.38 -3.56
C VAL A 563 17.26 0.03 -3.13
N TYR A 564 15.98 0.41 -3.26
CA TYR A 564 15.53 1.79 -3.05
C TYR A 564 15.64 2.24 -1.60
N GLY A 565 15.67 1.29 -0.67
CA GLY A 565 16.12 1.57 0.68
C GLY A 565 17.46 2.32 0.69
N TYR A 566 18.46 1.90 -0.08
CA TYR A 566 19.77 2.57 -0.18
C TYR A 566 19.82 3.79 -1.12
N VAL A 567 18.74 4.07 -1.86
CA VAL A 567 18.63 5.24 -2.75
C VAL A 567 18.03 6.44 -2.01
N ILE A 568 17.01 6.19 -1.17
CA ILE A 568 16.30 7.21 -0.42
C ILE A 568 17.16 7.69 0.77
N ASP A 569 17.36 9.01 0.86
CA ASP A 569 18.11 9.65 1.93
C ASP A 569 17.22 9.83 3.18
N VAL A 570 15.96 10.24 2.98
CA VAL A 570 14.95 10.44 4.05
C VAL A 570 13.63 9.79 3.65
N TYR A 571 13.16 8.84 4.45
CA TYR A 571 11.89 8.16 4.20
C TYR A 571 10.74 9.00 4.75
N LEU A 572 9.74 9.35 3.93
CA LEU A 572 8.56 10.09 4.37
C LEU A 572 7.41 9.11 4.56
N ASN A 573 7.21 8.64 5.79
CA ASN A 573 6.09 7.77 6.15
C ASN A 573 4.76 8.47 5.87
N THR A 574 3.92 7.79 5.09
CA THR A 574 2.62 8.29 4.64
C THR A 574 1.63 8.42 5.78
N PHE A 575 0.61 9.26 5.62
CA PHE A 575 -0.52 9.38 6.52
C PHE A 575 -1.75 9.89 5.75
N PRO A 576 -2.99 9.60 6.19
CA PRO A 576 -3.35 8.91 7.44
C PRO A 576 -2.99 7.42 7.44
N GLU A 577 -2.80 6.77 6.29
CA GLU A 577 -2.34 5.37 6.26
C GLU A 577 -0.80 5.29 6.22
N ALA A 578 -0.19 4.75 7.28
CA ALA A 578 1.25 4.55 7.37
C ALA A 578 1.79 3.51 6.38
N SER A 579 3.08 3.61 6.07
CA SER A 579 3.83 2.56 5.37
C SER A 579 3.87 1.29 6.21
N GLY A 580 3.72 0.14 5.53
CA GLY A 580 3.87 -1.19 6.15
C GLY A 580 5.35 -1.61 6.22
N GLU A 581 5.65 -2.87 5.94
CA GLU A 581 7.01 -3.43 6.01
C GLU A 581 8.11 -2.63 5.29
N ALA A 582 7.78 -1.85 4.26
CA ALA A 582 8.77 -1.06 3.53
C ALA A 582 9.52 -0.06 4.44
N ILE A 583 8.87 0.49 5.47
CA ILE A 583 9.55 1.35 6.46
C ILE A 583 10.48 0.53 7.36
N VAL A 584 10.07 -0.67 7.78
CA VAL A 584 10.89 -1.57 8.60
C VAL A 584 12.14 -1.98 7.81
N GLU A 585 11.97 -2.36 6.55
CA GLU A 585 13.08 -2.65 5.64
C GLU A 585 13.99 -1.45 5.40
N PHE A 586 13.46 -0.22 5.38
CA PHE A 586 14.27 0.99 5.25
C PHE A 586 15.10 1.26 6.51
N LEU A 587 14.47 1.19 7.69
CA LEU A 587 15.09 1.46 8.99
C LEU A 587 16.15 0.43 9.36
N GLU A 588 15.97 -0.82 8.97
CA GLU A 588 16.94 -1.89 9.23
C GLU A 588 18.29 -1.64 8.53
N LYS A 589 18.29 -1.07 7.32
CA LYS A 589 19.49 -0.92 6.47
C LYS A 589 20.59 0.01 7.03
N ASN A 590 20.32 0.85 8.04
CA ASN A 590 21.34 1.45 8.92
C ASN A 590 20.71 2.21 10.10
N ARG A 591 21.42 2.30 11.24
CA ARG A 591 20.98 3.01 12.48
C ARG A 591 20.78 4.52 12.35
N TYR A 592 21.18 5.12 11.22
CA TYR A 592 21.18 6.57 10.99
C TYR A 592 20.18 7.01 9.91
N ARG A 593 19.26 6.12 9.55
CA ARG A 593 18.19 6.40 8.61
C ARG A 593 16.97 6.94 9.33
N PHE A 594 16.38 7.98 8.76
CA PHE A 594 15.25 8.68 9.35
C PHE A 594 13.99 8.41 8.54
N ALA A 595 12.92 8.02 9.23
CA ALA A 595 11.58 7.98 8.64
C ALA A 595 10.71 9.08 9.28
N MET A 596 9.89 9.79 8.51
CA MET A 596 9.09 10.91 9.01
C MET A 596 7.60 10.59 8.99
N GLY A 597 6.84 10.68 10.10
CA GLY A 597 5.42 10.30 10.16
C GLY A 597 4.48 11.38 10.73
N TYR A 598 3.20 11.02 10.93
CA TYR A 598 2.18 11.88 11.55
C TYR A 598 1.61 11.21 12.79
N ASN A 599 1.39 11.99 13.85
CA ASN A 599 0.63 11.59 15.04
C ASN A 599 -0.57 12.54 15.19
N HIS A 600 -1.75 11.99 15.49
CA HIS A 600 -3.00 12.75 15.66
C HIS A 600 -3.09 13.53 16.99
N GLU A 601 -2.31 13.16 18.01
CA GLU A 601 -2.35 13.83 19.32
C GLU A 601 -1.47 15.09 19.37
N PHE A 602 -0.45 15.16 18.51
CA PHE A 602 0.52 16.24 18.46
C PHE A 602 0.89 16.41 16.99
N ALA A 603 0.64 17.57 16.41
CA ALA A 603 0.90 17.83 15.00
C ALA A 603 2.35 17.49 14.59
N LYS A 604 2.52 16.58 13.61
CA LYS A 604 3.73 16.30 12.79
C LYS A 604 4.97 15.79 13.55
N TYR A 605 5.34 14.50 13.42
CA TYR A 605 6.57 13.96 14.05
C TYR A 605 7.34 12.89 13.24
N GLY A 606 8.67 13.03 13.16
CA GLY A 606 9.55 11.94 12.66
C GLY A 606 9.74 10.75 13.62
N ILE A 607 9.99 9.56 13.07
CA ILE A 607 10.22 8.27 13.78
C ILE A 607 11.64 7.74 13.44
N ASP A 608 12.45 7.46 14.45
CA ASP A 608 13.77 6.86 14.26
C ASP A 608 13.75 5.33 14.05
N ALA A 609 14.91 4.72 13.82
CA ALA A 609 15.08 3.28 13.61
C ALA A 609 14.64 2.38 14.80
N LYS A 610 14.21 2.96 15.92
CA LYS A 610 13.69 2.27 17.11
C LYS A 610 12.21 2.56 17.36
N GLY A 611 11.52 3.23 16.43
CA GLY A 611 10.11 3.56 16.57
C GLY A 611 9.84 4.73 17.51
N GLN A 612 10.83 5.57 17.82
CA GLN A 612 10.68 6.68 18.76
C GLN A 612 10.52 8.04 18.03
N PHE A 613 9.58 8.85 18.53
CA PHE A 613 9.15 10.16 18.01
C PHE A 613 10.20 11.24 18.27
N VAL A 614 10.52 12.09 17.28
CA VAL A 614 11.54 13.12 17.52
C VAL A 614 11.26 14.56 17.03
N PHE A 615 10.59 14.89 15.91
CA PHE A 615 10.69 16.28 15.38
C PHE A 615 9.47 16.86 14.64
N ASP A 616 9.15 18.15 14.81
CA ASP A 616 8.12 18.87 14.02
C ASP A 616 8.58 19.22 12.58
N VAL A 617 7.70 19.74 11.70
CA VAL A 617 8.07 20.06 10.30
C VAL A 617 9.21 21.09 10.19
N VAL A 618 9.27 22.07 11.09
CA VAL A 618 10.34 23.08 11.10
C VAL A 618 11.66 22.41 11.48
N GLU A 619 11.64 21.54 12.48
CA GLU A 619 12.81 20.79 12.92
C GLU A 619 13.24 19.72 11.90
N CYS A 620 12.30 19.17 11.13
CA CYS A 620 12.57 18.32 9.97
C CYS A 620 13.31 19.11 8.88
N CYS A 621 12.84 20.31 8.54
CA CYS A 621 13.51 21.19 7.60
C CYS A 621 14.91 21.57 8.11
N ASP A 622 15.07 21.83 9.41
CA ASP A 622 16.38 22.09 10.00
C ASP A 622 17.34 20.90 9.87
N ILE A 623 16.86 19.67 10.09
CA ILE A 623 17.66 18.45 9.93
C ILE A 623 18.06 18.28 8.46
N ILE A 624 17.11 18.40 7.53
CA ILE A 624 17.37 18.26 6.09
C ILE A 624 18.31 19.38 5.59
N ASN A 625 18.12 20.62 6.06
CA ASN A 625 18.99 21.75 5.73
C ASN A 625 20.40 21.57 6.29
N LYS A 626 20.53 21.01 7.51
CA LYS A 626 21.82 20.60 8.10
C LYS A 626 22.49 19.46 7.33
N MET A 627 21.77 18.70 6.51
CA MET A 627 22.35 17.66 5.66
C MET A 627 23.09 18.23 4.43
N THR A 628 23.08 19.54 4.17
CA THR A 628 23.67 20.10 2.94
C THR A 628 25.22 20.23 2.91
N LYS A 629 25.77 19.81 1.76
CA LYS A 629 27.02 20.17 1.04
C LYS A 629 28.45 19.79 1.50
N ALA A 630 28.76 19.36 2.73
CA ALA A 630 30.14 18.93 3.03
C ALA A 630 30.31 17.80 4.05
N GLY A 631 29.26 17.48 4.81
CA GLY A 631 29.35 16.57 5.95
C GLY A 631 28.73 15.19 5.77
N TYR A 632 27.78 14.99 4.85
CA TYR A 632 26.97 13.77 4.88
C TYR A 632 27.63 12.60 4.12
N LEU A 633 27.91 12.73 2.81
CA LEU A 633 28.60 11.68 2.04
C LEU A 633 30.06 11.46 2.49
N SER A 634 30.80 12.53 2.81
CA SER A 634 32.19 12.44 3.25
C SER A 634 32.36 11.81 4.64
N ARG A 635 31.39 11.95 5.55
CA ARG A 635 31.37 11.23 6.83
C ARG A 635 30.88 9.79 6.68
N PHE A 636 30.12 9.45 5.64
CA PHE A 636 29.59 8.09 5.45
C PHE A 636 30.52 7.17 4.65
N GLU A 637 31.14 7.64 3.56
CA GLU A 637 32.20 6.87 2.87
C GLU A 637 33.45 6.69 3.75
N ALA A 638 33.65 7.59 4.72
CA ALA A 638 34.66 7.43 5.78
C ALA A 638 34.21 6.50 6.91
N ARG A 639 32.90 6.25 7.12
CA ARG A 639 32.37 5.39 8.19
C ARG A 639 32.41 3.90 7.84
N ASP A 640 32.19 3.52 6.58
CA ASP A 640 32.32 2.12 6.14
C ASP A 640 33.80 1.68 6.01
N LYS A 641 34.74 2.63 5.92
CA LYS A 641 36.19 2.36 5.87
C LYS A 641 36.90 2.48 7.21
N VAL A 642 36.30 3.11 8.21
CA VAL A 642 36.91 3.34 9.51
C VAL A 642 35.99 2.77 10.57
N GLY A 643 36.23 1.51 10.90
CA GLY A 643 35.70 0.93 12.13
C GLY A 643 36.03 1.84 13.31
N ILE A 644 35.01 2.15 14.08
CA ILE A 644 35.07 2.83 15.39
C ILE A 644 35.49 4.31 15.29
N PHE A 645 34.61 5.17 15.82
CA PHE A 645 34.94 6.54 16.19
C PHE A 645 36.21 6.57 17.05
N LYS A 646 37.34 6.94 16.45
CA LYS A 646 38.26 7.86 17.11
C LYS A 646 38.08 9.20 16.41
N PRO A 647 37.61 10.26 17.11
CA PRO A 647 37.78 11.61 16.61
C PRO A 647 39.25 11.80 16.22
N LYS A 648 39.53 12.66 15.23
CA LYS A 648 40.92 13.07 14.97
C LYS A 648 41.55 13.45 16.32
N GLU A 649 42.76 12.98 16.59
CA GLU A 649 43.44 13.08 17.89
C GLU A 649 43.38 14.51 18.46
N GLU A 650 43.50 15.51 17.58
CA GLU A 650 43.38 16.95 17.87
C GLU A 650 42.02 17.38 18.47
N VAL A 651 40.90 16.79 18.02
CA VAL A 651 39.56 17.09 18.56
C VAL A 651 39.39 16.46 19.95
N CYS A 652 39.89 15.23 20.13
CA CYS A 652 39.92 14.59 21.44
C CYS A 652 40.77 15.37 22.45
N GLU A 653 41.92 15.88 22.03
CA GLU A 653 42.79 16.70 22.88
C GLU A 653 42.13 18.03 23.26
N SER A 654 41.46 18.70 22.32
CA SER A 654 40.71 19.93 22.59
C SER A 654 39.57 19.69 23.59
N LEU A 655 38.78 18.63 23.41
CA LEU A 655 37.69 18.28 24.32
C LEU A 655 38.20 17.87 25.71
N LYS A 656 39.29 17.10 25.78
CA LYS A 656 39.96 16.77 27.05
C LYS A 656 40.43 18.02 27.79
N LYS A 657 41.08 18.95 27.09
CA LYS A 657 41.54 20.20 27.70
C LYS A 657 40.39 21.04 28.26
N GLN A 658 39.26 21.09 27.54
CA GLN A 658 38.05 21.75 28.05
C GLN A 658 37.47 21.02 29.27
N ALA A 659 37.38 19.68 29.22
CA ALA A 659 36.94 18.87 30.35
C ALA A 659 37.83 19.05 31.59
N ASP A 660 39.15 19.08 31.41
CA ASP A 660 40.13 19.35 32.46
C ASP A 660 39.93 20.75 33.05
N THR A 661 39.66 21.76 32.21
CA THR A 661 39.35 23.13 32.67
C THR A 661 38.06 23.19 33.50
N ILE A 662 37.02 22.46 33.07
CA ILE A 662 35.77 22.32 33.82
C ILE A 662 36.08 21.67 35.19
N ARG A 663 36.87 20.60 35.19
CA ARG A 663 37.23 19.87 36.42
C ARG A 663 38.09 20.67 37.38
N GLU A 664 39.03 21.46 36.88
CA GLU A 664 39.79 22.42 37.68
C GLU A 664 38.90 23.47 38.33
N THR A 665 37.88 23.95 37.61
CA THR A 665 36.90 24.93 38.12
C THR A 665 36.02 24.33 39.21
N ILE A 666 35.59 23.07 39.05
CA ILE A 666 34.75 22.36 40.03
C ILE A 666 35.56 21.88 41.25
N GLY A 667 36.83 21.56 41.04
CA GLY A 667 37.71 20.93 42.00
C GLY A 667 37.84 19.41 41.76
N ASN A 668 39.06 18.97 41.43
CA ASN A 668 39.36 17.57 41.08
C ASN A 668 39.09 16.53 42.19
N ASN A 669 38.78 16.97 43.41
CA ASN A 669 38.43 16.09 44.53
C ASN A 669 36.91 15.91 44.71
N LYS A 670 36.08 16.52 43.87
CA LYS A 670 34.61 16.41 43.91
C LYS A 670 34.10 15.34 42.96
N VAL A 671 32.98 14.72 43.32
CA VAL A 671 32.20 13.86 42.43
C VAL A 671 31.25 14.74 41.63
N VAL A 672 31.35 14.71 40.31
CA VAL A 672 30.47 15.47 39.41
C VAL A 672 29.31 14.59 38.98
N LEU A 673 28.16 14.84 39.56
CA LEU A 673 26.88 14.37 39.05
C LEU A 673 26.44 15.35 37.95
N GLY A 674 25.88 14.92 36.84
CA GLY A 674 25.47 15.90 35.84
C GLY A 674 24.51 15.42 34.77
N SER A 675 23.88 16.38 34.11
CA SER A 675 23.02 16.17 32.94
C SER A 675 23.45 17.09 31.82
N VAL A 676 23.43 16.57 30.59
CA VAL A 676 23.65 17.38 29.39
C VAL A 676 22.41 17.34 28.53
N CYS A 677 21.56 18.36 28.61
CA CYS A 677 20.20 18.30 28.04
C CYS A 677 19.63 19.68 27.72
N HIS A 678 18.56 19.73 26.94
CA HIS A 678 17.76 20.96 26.82
C HIS A 678 17.18 21.35 28.19
N PHE A 679 17.32 22.61 28.61
CA PHE A 679 16.97 23.06 29.96
C PHE A 679 15.49 22.91 30.31
N ALA A 680 14.59 23.01 29.33
CA ALA A 680 13.17 22.68 29.52
C ALA A 680 12.91 21.27 30.13
N LYS A 681 13.83 20.31 29.97
CA LYS A 681 13.70 18.96 30.55
C LYS A 681 13.93 18.94 32.06
N VAL A 682 14.73 19.88 32.56
CA VAL A 682 15.10 20.00 33.98
C VAL A 682 14.51 21.24 34.65
N ALA A 683 13.83 22.11 33.90
CA ALA A 683 13.06 23.24 34.39
C ALA A 683 11.73 22.78 35.03
N ASN A 684 11.81 21.76 35.88
CA ASN A 684 10.70 21.26 36.68
C ASN A 684 11.15 21.14 38.14
N LEU A 685 10.26 21.49 39.06
CA LEU A 685 10.61 21.63 40.48
C LEU A 685 10.97 20.29 41.12
N GLU A 686 10.34 19.19 40.70
CA GLU A 686 10.56 17.86 41.26
C GLU A 686 11.99 17.37 41.01
N PHE A 687 12.51 17.53 39.79
CA PHE A 687 13.88 17.18 39.44
C PHE A 687 14.89 18.05 40.20
N LEU A 688 14.66 19.36 40.26
CA LEU A 688 15.56 20.28 40.94
C LEU A 688 15.61 20.05 42.46
N GLU A 689 14.48 19.72 43.09
CA GLU A 689 14.44 19.31 44.50
C GLU A 689 15.14 17.97 44.75
N ALA A 690 15.02 17.00 43.82
CA ALA A 690 15.77 15.75 43.91
C ALA A 690 17.29 15.99 43.85
N VAL A 691 17.76 16.84 42.92
CA VAL A 691 19.17 17.24 42.84
C VAL A 691 19.61 17.95 44.11
N LYS A 692 18.82 18.89 44.62
CA LYS A 692 19.10 19.60 45.88
C LYS A 692 19.24 18.64 47.06
N GLU A 693 18.36 17.65 47.18
CA GLU A 693 18.40 16.65 48.24
C GLU A 693 19.67 15.78 48.15
N ILE A 694 20.06 15.38 46.93
CA ILE A 694 21.33 14.66 46.68
C ILE A 694 22.53 15.51 47.14
N LEU A 695 22.56 16.78 46.76
CA LEU A 695 23.61 17.71 47.17
C LEU A 695 23.59 17.92 48.68
N ALA A 696 22.44 18.04 49.34
CA ALA A 696 22.35 18.18 50.80
C ALA A 696 22.95 16.98 51.54
N ARG A 697 22.79 15.77 51.00
CA ARG A 697 23.30 14.52 51.60
C ARG A 697 24.79 14.28 51.34
N SER A 698 25.39 14.93 50.34
CA SER A 698 26.81 14.75 50.00
C SER A 698 27.55 16.09 49.85
N LYS A 699 28.46 16.38 50.78
CA LYS A 699 29.37 17.55 50.70
C LYS A 699 30.45 17.42 49.62
N MET A 700 30.64 16.22 49.08
CA MET A 700 31.64 15.91 48.04
C MET A 700 31.06 15.92 46.63
N THR A 701 29.74 16.06 46.48
CA THR A 701 29.07 16.06 45.18
C THR A 701 28.82 17.48 44.71
N VAL A 702 29.04 17.72 43.42
CA VAL A 702 28.64 18.91 42.68
C VAL A 702 27.77 18.45 41.52
N TYR A 703 26.74 19.21 41.20
CA TYR A 703 25.88 18.97 40.06
C TYR A 703 26.27 19.89 38.89
N LEU A 704 26.62 19.31 37.74
CA LEU A 704 26.91 20.02 36.49
C LEU A 704 25.74 19.86 35.52
N LEU A 705 25.09 20.97 35.21
CA LEU A 705 24.09 21.05 34.15
C LEU A 705 24.71 21.75 32.94
N SER A 706 24.67 21.10 31.78
CA SER A 706 25.06 21.71 30.51
C SER A 706 24.00 21.46 29.44
N GLY A 707 23.99 22.27 28.39
CA GLY A 707 23.01 22.19 27.31
C GLY A 707 22.54 23.55 26.85
N PHE A 708 21.34 23.59 26.28
CA PHE A 708 20.78 24.77 25.61
C PHE A 708 19.31 24.98 26.03
N GLY A 709 18.84 26.22 25.89
CA GLY A 709 17.50 26.64 26.30
C GLY A 709 17.55 27.77 27.34
N ASP A 710 16.36 28.17 27.81
CA ASP A 710 16.22 29.17 28.89
C ASP A 710 16.58 28.55 30.26
N ASP A 711 17.51 29.16 30.97
CA ASP A 711 17.97 28.75 32.30
C ASP A 711 17.55 29.68 33.43
N GLU A 712 16.75 30.72 33.18
CA GLU A 712 16.38 31.73 34.18
C GLU A 712 15.71 31.08 35.40
N PHE A 713 14.76 30.18 35.15
CA PHE A 713 14.06 29.43 36.21
C PHE A 713 15.04 28.61 37.08
N ILE A 714 16.01 27.94 36.45
CA ILE A 714 16.97 27.07 37.13
C ILE A 714 17.96 27.91 37.94
N ARG A 715 18.46 29.02 37.36
CA ARG A 715 19.33 29.97 38.06
C ARG A 715 18.65 30.58 39.28
N ASN A 716 17.37 30.94 39.16
CA ASN A 716 16.59 31.46 40.27
C ASN A 716 16.43 30.39 41.37
N PHE A 717 16.13 29.14 41.01
CA PHE A 717 16.06 28.03 41.96
C PHE A 717 17.40 27.82 42.70
N VAL A 718 18.52 27.79 41.97
CA VAL A 718 19.87 27.64 42.55
C VAL A 718 20.19 28.78 43.52
N SER A 719 19.84 30.02 43.15
CA SER A 719 20.07 31.20 44.00
C SER A 719 19.21 31.19 45.26
N ILE A 720 17.92 30.87 45.16
CA ILE A 720 16.99 30.84 46.30
C ILE A 720 17.41 29.77 47.32
N ASN A 721 17.97 28.66 46.86
CA ASN A 721 18.35 27.53 47.70
C ASN A 721 19.83 27.55 48.13
N ASP A 722 20.57 28.63 47.85
CA ASP A 722 21.99 28.78 48.20
C ASP A 722 22.87 27.62 47.70
N LEU A 723 22.66 27.20 46.45
CA LEU A 723 23.36 26.07 45.82
C LEU A 723 24.49 26.52 44.87
N GLY A 724 24.82 27.80 44.80
CA GLY A 724 25.67 28.39 43.76
C GLY A 724 27.10 27.83 43.69
N ASP A 725 27.62 27.26 44.77
CA ASP A 725 28.93 26.60 44.84
C ASP A 725 28.88 25.09 44.51
N ARG A 726 27.68 24.51 44.39
CA ARG A 726 27.47 23.05 44.19
C ARG A 726 26.50 22.68 43.08
N PHE A 727 25.85 23.64 42.45
CA PHE A 727 25.04 23.47 41.24
C PHE A 727 25.55 24.43 40.18
N ILE A 728 26.26 23.89 39.20
CA ILE A 728 26.97 24.65 38.18
C ILE A 728 26.22 24.49 36.86
N ILE A 729 25.95 25.62 36.21
CA ILE A 729 25.28 25.68 34.91
C ILE A 729 26.31 26.17 33.88
N ASP A 730 26.76 25.27 33.00
CA ASP A 730 27.72 25.57 31.93
C ASP A 730 27.04 25.56 30.56
N THR A 731 26.81 26.76 30.04
CA THR A 731 26.26 27.02 28.70
C THR A 731 27.32 27.37 27.66
N LYS A 732 28.59 27.42 28.05
CA LYS A 732 29.68 27.94 27.20
C LYS A 732 30.59 26.84 26.67
N SER A 733 30.77 25.77 27.43
CA SER A 733 31.64 24.66 27.05
C SER A 733 30.96 23.71 26.06
N ASP A 734 31.76 22.98 25.30
CA ASP A 734 31.25 21.93 24.42
C ASP A 734 30.57 20.83 25.24
N TYR A 735 29.42 20.36 24.76
CA TYR A 735 28.60 19.39 25.48
C TYR A 735 29.33 18.05 25.72
N HIS A 736 30.21 17.63 24.80
CA HIS A 736 31.05 16.44 25.00
C HIS A 736 32.14 16.67 26.04
N ALA A 737 32.70 17.88 26.12
CA ALA A 737 33.67 18.22 27.16
C ALA A 737 33.01 18.21 28.56
N CYS A 738 31.78 18.74 28.66
CA CYS A 738 30.97 18.64 29.88
C CYS A 738 30.72 17.18 30.27
N LEU A 739 30.41 16.31 29.30
CA LEU A 739 30.23 14.87 29.57
C LEU A 739 31.50 14.18 30.05
N MET A 740 32.65 14.51 29.46
CA MET A 740 33.93 13.97 29.91
C MET A 740 34.27 14.39 31.35
N ALA A 741 33.82 15.59 31.77
CA ALA A 741 33.97 16.10 33.12
C ALA A 741 32.99 15.47 34.15
N ILE A 742 31.90 14.85 33.70
CA ILE A 742 30.91 14.21 34.57
C ILE A 742 31.42 12.83 35.03
N ASP A 743 31.27 12.53 36.33
CA ASP A 743 31.58 11.22 36.91
C ASP A 743 30.37 10.28 36.85
N ILE A 744 29.18 10.83 37.13
CA ILE A 744 27.92 10.09 37.17
C ILE A 744 26.88 10.92 36.41
N VAL A 745 26.22 10.30 35.44
CA VAL A 745 25.16 10.94 34.69
C VAL A 745 23.85 10.78 35.48
N LEU A 746 23.14 11.88 35.72
CA LEU A 746 21.77 11.84 36.23
C LEU A 746 20.81 11.97 35.07
N ASN A 747 19.92 10.99 34.88
CA ASN A 747 18.88 11.07 33.87
C ASN A 747 17.77 12.03 34.33
N THR A 748 17.25 12.82 33.40
CA THR A 748 16.26 13.87 33.69
C THR A 748 14.85 13.29 33.70
N PHE A 749 14.04 13.59 34.70
CA PHE A 749 12.62 13.21 34.75
C PHE A 749 11.73 14.46 34.80
N PRO A 750 10.46 14.43 34.33
CA PRO A 750 9.74 13.26 33.80
C PRO A 750 10.17 12.87 32.37
N TYR A 751 10.98 13.70 31.71
CA TYR A 751 11.40 13.52 30.33
C TYR A 751 12.78 12.84 30.24
N ASN A 752 12.78 11.51 30.28
CA ASN A 752 13.99 10.72 30.04
C ASN A 752 14.41 10.80 28.55
N LEU A 753 15.68 10.44 28.25
CA LEU A 753 16.19 10.05 26.91
C LEU A 753 16.81 11.12 26.00
N GLY A 754 16.79 12.41 26.32
CA GLY A 754 17.41 13.44 25.47
C GLY A 754 18.93 13.27 25.27
N ALA A 755 19.59 12.70 26.27
CA ALA A 755 21.04 12.65 26.37
C ALA A 755 21.59 11.23 26.55
N LEU A 756 20.71 10.26 26.88
CA LEU A 756 21.08 8.87 27.15
C LEU A 756 21.85 8.24 25.99
N PHE A 757 21.54 8.63 24.74
CA PHE A 757 22.20 8.10 23.54
C PHE A 757 23.63 8.60 23.35
N GLU A 758 23.98 9.79 23.83
CA GLU A 758 25.37 10.30 23.82
C GLU A 758 26.18 9.80 25.02
N HIS A 759 25.51 9.22 26.02
CA HIS A 759 26.10 8.82 27.30
C HIS A 759 26.49 7.34 27.35
N ILE A 760 25.84 6.49 26.54
CA ILE A 760 26.12 5.05 26.45
C ILE A 760 27.56 4.76 25.99
N ASP A 761 28.20 5.69 25.26
CA ASP A 761 29.58 5.55 24.78
C ASP A 761 30.65 6.09 25.78
N THR A 762 30.26 6.54 26.99
CA THR A 762 31.21 7.16 27.94
C THR A 762 31.70 6.26 29.08
N ASP A 763 31.21 5.01 29.17
CA ASP A 763 31.43 4.08 30.31
C ASP A 763 31.08 4.68 31.69
N LYS A 764 30.33 5.81 31.73
CA LYS A 764 29.95 6.48 32.98
C LYS A 764 28.68 5.84 33.56
N PRO A 765 28.59 5.68 34.89
CA PRO A 765 27.35 5.25 35.55
C PRO A 765 26.21 6.22 35.28
N ILE A 766 25.03 5.70 34.93
CA ILE A 766 23.80 6.49 34.73
C ILE A 766 22.82 6.15 35.85
N ILE A 767 22.31 7.18 36.53
CA ILE A 767 21.24 7.07 37.53
C ILE A 767 19.95 7.59 36.90
N SER A 768 18.94 6.73 36.78
CA SER A 768 17.61 7.13 36.34
C SER A 768 16.64 7.14 37.51
N LEU A 769 15.98 8.28 37.73
CA LEU A 769 14.91 8.40 38.71
C LEU A 769 13.60 8.08 38.00
N GLU A 770 13.07 6.88 38.22
CA GLU A 770 11.73 6.53 37.76
C GLU A 770 10.69 7.01 38.76
N ARG A 771 9.60 7.59 38.25
CA ARG A 771 8.42 7.85 39.06
C ARG A 771 7.87 6.49 39.46
N GLU A 772 7.85 6.17 40.75
CA GLU A 772 7.05 5.05 41.25
C GLU A 772 5.63 5.28 40.71
N ARG A 773 5.18 4.41 39.79
CA ARG A 773 3.77 4.36 39.43
C ARG A 773 3.06 4.03 40.74
N ILE A 774 2.47 5.04 41.37
CA ILE A 774 1.43 4.84 42.38
C ILE A 774 0.25 4.26 41.60
N GLU A 775 0.34 2.96 41.34
CA GLU A 775 -0.79 2.13 41.01
C GLU A 775 -1.72 2.14 42.22
N ASN A 776 -3.01 2.25 41.91
CA ASN A 776 -4.11 2.22 42.85
C ASN A 776 -4.07 0.98 43.76
N THR A 777 -3.35 1.09 44.87
CA THR A 777 -3.60 0.32 46.09
C THR A 777 -4.21 1.26 47.12
N ARG A 778 -5.46 0.96 47.48
CA ARG A 778 -6.34 1.69 48.41
C ARG A 778 -5.71 1.88 49.81
N GLU A 779 -6.18 2.93 50.50
CA GLU A 779 -5.98 3.29 51.94
C GLU A 779 -4.72 4.10 52.31
N LEU A 780 -4.83 5.43 52.24
CA LEU A 780 -4.69 6.40 53.35
C LEU A 780 -5.05 7.82 52.89
#